data_AF-A0AAE9KYY4-F1
#
_entry.id   AF-A0AAE9KYY4-F1
#
_cell.length_a   1.000
_cell.length_b   1.000
_cell.length_c   1.000
_cell.angle_alpha   90.00
_cell.angle_beta   90.00
_cell.angle_gamma   90.00
#
_symmetry.space_group_name_H-M   'P 1'
#
loop_
_entity.id
_entity.type
_entity.pdbx_description
1 polymer ?
#
loop_
_entity_poly.entity_id
_entity_poly.type
_entity_poly.pdbx_seq_one_letter_code
_entity_poly.pdbx_strand_id
1 'polypeptide(L)'
;MTLAEFWPQCLRLLHTELNEQQFKLAIAPLTVGVENGEWVVYAKNHFTANMLRSQYAAKLGEIQKKIAPEAPVLQFKIGTGKHYPMAEPLEAQRAEVQRAEVQRAEVQRAEVQRAEVQRAEVQRAEVQRAEVQRAEVQRAEAQRMEAQRVEAQRVEAQRVEAQRVEAQRVEAQRVEAQRVEAQRVEAQRVEAQRAEAQRAEAQRAEAQRAEAQRAEAQRAEAQRAEATAQSAKKNTKKNNNSKQRLCLSRSEQLFPDIPMPDAPLPIAQSRSKPRQPAPQKETPVPKLHAHSSAKDILAHRLSNLRSSERKTPAAAVLPPKDKDKNAVPAKARDTPPNNPTNLSGEYTFGNLVEGKGNHLAAAVAKSIAEKPGDSMYNPFFVYGGTGLGKTHLAQATGNELLRLAPHARVRYLHADEYLKNFMAAVRNRTWDSFKLQYLNYNLLIIDDIQFLQGKSRTMEEFLLLFEHYHGNNQQIILTCDQQPDSLANMEKRLLSRFSWGMTIKLEPPELQMRVHILQHKAALAGVGLDHDAALFIAQNIKQNVRELEGALNRVLARCRFEKRRHINIDLASDALQDILSSKPTPITAELIMKTVADFYQIRISDILGHKRTRNLARPRQIAMSLTKELTNMSLPAIGTAFGGRDHTTVMHAVKAVEKLLNENQEIMKEYEKLLAAVQNI
;
A
#
# COMPACT_ATOMS: atom_id res chain seq x y z
N MET A 1 66.20 -2.74 -66.48
CA MET A 1 64.96 -2.71 -67.30
C MET A 1 65.28 -3.27 -68.68
N THR A 2 64.38 -4.05 -69.27
CA THR A 2 64.58 -4.76 -70.54
C THR A 2 63.98 -4.01 -71.73
N LEU A 3 64.42 -4.37 -72.94
CA LEU A 3 63.87 -3.83 -74.20
C LEU A 3 62.36 -4.10 -74.35
N ALA A 4 61.87 -5.24 -73.84
CA ALA A 4 60.46 -5.63 -73.87
C ALA A 4 59.58 -4.76 -72.95
N GLU A 5 60.13 -4.28 -71.83
CA GLU A 5 59.46 -3.31 -70.94
C GLU A 5 59.59 -1.87 -71.46
N PHE A 6 60.69 -1.57 -72.15
CA PHE A 6 60.99 -0.24 -72.69
C PHE A 6 60.14 0.11 -73.91
N TRP A 7 60.09 -0.76 -74.93
CA TRP A 7 59.49 -0.39 -76.21
C TRP A 7 58.00 0.00 -76.12
N PRO A 8 57.12 -0.72 -75.39
CA PRO A 8 55.72 -0.31 -75.20
C PRO A 8 55.54 1.07 -74.56
N GLN A 9 56.45 1.46 -73.67
CA GLN A 9 56.43 2.75 -72.97
C GLN A 9 57.03 3.87 -73.83
N CYS A 10 58.11 3.57 -74.56
CA CYS A 10 58.73 4.46 -75.54
C CYS A 10 57.74 4.82 -76.66
N LEU A 11 57.03 3.82 -77.21
CA LEU A 11 55.94 4.01 -78.15
C LEU A 11 54.85 4.94 -77.59
N ARG A 12 54.46 4.77 -76.32
CA ARG A 12 53.43 5.61 -75.68
C ARG A 12 53.84 7.08 -75.56
N LEU A 13 55.10 7.37 -75.19
CA LEU A 13 55.59 8.75 -75.16
C LEU A 13 55.78 9.35 -76.56
N LEU A 14 56.22 8.55 -77.54
CA LEU A 14 56.29 8.99 -78.94
C LEU A 14 54.90 9.28 -79.54
N HIS A 15 53.85 8.58 -79.11
CA HIS A 15 52.47 8.87 -79.50
C HIS A 15 51.97 10.21 -78.91
N THR A 16 52.51 10.69 -77.78
CA THR A 16 52.17 12.02 -77.24
C THR A 16 53.08 13.14 -77.75
N GLU A 17 54.30 12.83 -78.22
CA GLU A 17 55.27 13.81 -78.75
C GLU A 17 55.33 13.91 -80.30
N LEU A 18 54.48 13.17 -81.04
CA LEU A 18 54.39 13.17 -82.50
C LEU A 18 52.93 13.29 -82.99
N ASN A 19 52.74 13.75 -84.23
CA ASN A 19 51.43 13.71 -84.89
C ASN A 19 51.01 12.24 -85.14
N GLU A 20 49.75 11.91 -84.88
CA GLU A 20 49.16 10.57 -85.02
C GLU A 20 49.49 9.90 -86.37
N GLN A 21 49.43 10.65 -87.49
CA GLN A 21 49.77 10.11 -88.81
C GLN A 21 51.27 9.77 -88.93
N GLN A 22 52.16 10.62 -88.40
CA GLN A 22 53.60 10.35 -88.38
C GLN A 22 53.91 9.13 -87.51
N PHE A 23 53.29 9.04 -86.33
CA PHE A 23 53.46 7.91 -85.43
C PHE A 23 53.01 6.60 -86.08
N LYS A 24 51.78 6.56 -86.64
CA LYS A 24 51.21 5.36 -87.27
C LYS A 24 51.98 4.88 -88.51
N LEU A 25 52.59 5.79 -89.28
CA LEU A 25 53.35 5.44 -90.49
C LEU A 25 54.83 5.10 -90.21
N ALA A 26 55.52 5.89 -89.38
CA ALA A 26 56.97 5.81 -89.21
C ALA A 26 57.44 5.05 -87.97
N ILE A 27 56.65 5.00 -86.89
CA ILE A 27 57.09 4.52 -85.56
C ILE A 27 56.34 3.25 -85.11
N ALA A 28 55.02 3.22 -85.23
CA ALA A 28 54.21 2.07 -84.85
C ALA A 28 54.58 0.74 -85.56
N PRO A 29 54.90 0.69 -86.87
CA PRO A 29 55.20 -0.58 -87.55
C PRO A 29 56.67 -1.03 -87.40
N LEU A 30 57.44 -0.43 -86.49
CA LEU A 30 58.82 -0.81 -86.21
C LEU A 30 58.89 -2.08 -85.35
N THR A 31 60.07 -2.72 -85.40
CA THR A 31 60.38 -3.92 -84.64
C THR A 31 61.76 -3.79 -84.00
N VAL A 32 61.97 -4.42 -82.85
CA VAL A 32 63.19 -4.27 -82.04
C VAL A 32 63.74 -5.60 -81.55
N GLY A 33 65.03 -5.63 -81.24
CA GLY A 33 65.69 -6.81 -80.66
C GLY A 33 67.02 -6.44 -79.99
N VAL A 34 67.75 -7.46 -79.54
CA VAL A 34 69.05 -7.29 -78.88
C VAL A 34 70.08 -8.09 -79.65
N GLU A 35 71.18 -7.45 -80.05
CA GLU A 35 72.33 -8.07 -80.71
C GLU A 35 73.59 -7.74 -79.90
N ASN A 36 74.40 -8.74 -79.55
CA ASN A 36 75.66 -8.56 -78.79
C ASN A 36 75.54 -7.75 -77.48
N GLY A 37 74.34 -7.68 -76.90
CA GLY A 37 74.02 -6.88 -75.71
C GLY A 37 73.43 -5.50 -76.01
N GLU A 38 73.55 -4.99 -77.23
CA GLU A 38 73.04 -3.68 -77.66
C GLU A 38 71.58 -3.75 -78.12
N TRP A 39 70.81 -2.67 -77.92
CA TRP A 39 69.41 -2.59 -78.36
C TRP A 39 69.32 -2.10 -79.80
N VAL A 40 68.62 -2.84 -80.66
CA VAL A 40 68.53 -2.58 -82.10
C VAL A 40 67.08 -2.31 -82.51
N VAL A 41 66.86 -1.19 -83.19
CA VAL A 41 65.64 -0.87 -83.94
C VAL A 41 65.84 -1.32 -85.39
N TYR A 42 64.97 -2.21 -85.86
CA TYR A 42 65.04 -2.75 -87.22
C TYR A 42 64.10 -2.02 -88.18
N ALA A 43 64.67 -1.58 -89.28
CA ALA A 43 63.97 -1.00 -90.42
C ALA A 43 63.82 -2.01 -91.57
N LYS A 44 62.73 -1.89 -92.33
CA LYS A 44 62.42 -2.79 -93.46
C LYS A 44 63.37 -2.65 -94.66
N ASN A 45 64.05 -1.51 -94.81
CA ASN A 45 65.03 -1.25 -95.86
C ASN A 45 66.01 -0.13 -95.46
N HIS A 46 67.04 0.10 -96.29
CA HIS A 46 68.09 1.10 -96.03
C HIS A 46 67.59 2.55 -96.02
N PHE A 47 66.54 2.87 -96.78
CA PHE A 47 65.95 4.21 -96.79
C PHE A 47 65.26 4.50 -95.45
N THR A 48 64.40 3.59 -94.98
CA THR A 48 63.77 3.70 -93.66
C THR A 48 64.81 3.71 -92.54
N ALA A 49 65.88 2.91 -92.63
CA ALA A 49 66.97 2.93 -91.64
C ALA A 49 67.63 4.32 -91.55
N ASN A 50 67.96 4.94 -92.69
CA ASN A 50 68.54 6.29 -92.74
C ASN A 50 67.54 7.37 -92.26
N MET A 51 66.27 7.26 -92.64
CA MET A 51 65.20 8.18 -92.21
C MET A 51 64.99 8.15 -90.69
N LEU A 52 65.00 6.95 -90.07
CA LEU A 52 64.93 6.83 -88.60
C LEU A 52 66.14 7.47 -87.92
N ARG A 53 67.35 7.23 -88.45
CA ARG A 53 68.58 7.86 -87.93
C ARG A 53 68.55 9.39 -88.02
N SER A 54 68.06 9.96 -89.11
CA SER A 54 68.08 11.42 -89.33
C SER A 54 66.92 12.17 -88.66
N GLN A 55 65.73 11.59 -88.57
CA GLN A 55 64.53 12.29 -88.06
C GLN A 55 64.14 11.91 -86.63
N TYR A 56 64.43 10.68 -86.18
CA TYR A 56 63.85 10.12 -84.95
C TYR A 56 64.86 9.66 -83.90
N ALA A 57 66.12 9.40 -84.26
CA ALA A 57 67.14 8.90 -83.31
C ALA A 57 67.39 9.83 -82.12
N ALA A 58 67.35 11.16 -82.33
CA ALA A 58 67.49 12.13 -81.23
C ALA A 58 66.35 11.99 -80.20
N LYS A 59 65.08 12.00 -80.64
CA LYS A 59 63.91 11.81 -79.77
C LYS A 59 63.89 10.43 -79.10
N LEU A 60 64.26 9.38 -79.83
CA LEU A 60 64.40 8.02 -79.29
C LEU A 60 65.48 7.96 -78.19
N GLY A 61 66.61 8.64 -78.39
CA GLY A 61 67.68 8.75 -77.39
C GLY A 61 67.31 9.59 -76.16
N GLU A 62 66.54 10.68 -76.34
CA GLU A 62 65.99 11.45 -75.22
C GLU A 62 64.99 10.62 -74.40
N ILE A 63 64.07 9.91 -75.05
CA ILE A 63 63.11 9.03 -74.38
C ILE A 63 63.82 7.82 -73.74
N GLN A 64 64.89 7.29 -74.36
CA GLN A 64 65.75 6.29 -73.72
C GLN A 64 66.37 6.83 -72.42
N LYS A 65 66.94 8.04 -72.44
CA LYS A 65 67.47 8.69 -71.22
C LYS A 65 66.39 8.96 -70.16
N LYS A 66 65.17 9.33 -70.56
CA LYS A 66 64.03 9.58 -69.65
C LYS A 66 63.57 8.31 -68.91
N ILE A 67 63.51 7.15 -69.59
CA ILE A 67 62.91 5.91 -69.03
C ILE A 67 63.98 4.90 -68.56
N ALA A 68 65.10 4.78 -69.27
CA ALA A 68 66.13 3.76 -69.04
C ALA A 68 67.55 4.33 -69.26
N PRO A 69 68.03 5.22 -68.36
CA PRO A 69 69.30 5.95 -68.53
C PRO A 69 70.55 5.06 -68.59
N GLU A 70 70.51 3.87 -68.01
CA GLU A 70 71.62 2.89 -68.01
C GLU A 70 71.53 1.87 -69.17
N ALA A 71 70.60 2.04 -70.12
CA ALA A 71 70.44 1.13 -71.25
C ALA A 71 71.47 1.41 -72.37
N PRO A 72 71.93 0.37 -73.10
CA PRO A 72 72.83 0.52 -74.23
C PRO A 72 72.17 1.31 -75.38
N VAL A 73 72.94 2.17 -76.04
CA VAL A 73 72.45 3.11 -77.05
C VAL A 73 71.70 2.39 -78.18
N LEU A 74 70.50 2.88 -78.52
CA LEU A 74 69.69 2.34 -79.61
C LEU A 74 70.41 2.45 -80.97
N GLN A 75 70.79 1.31 -81.53
CA GLN A 75 71.29 1.20 -82.89
C GLN A 75 70.13 1.03 -83.90
N PHE A 76 70.36 1.43 -85.15
CA PHE A 76 69.39 1.31 -86.24
C PHE A 76 69.95 0.45 -87.37
N LYS A 77 69.38 -0.73 -87.59
CA LYS A 77 69.83 -1.73 -88.59
C LYS A 77 68.68 -2.10 -89.55
N ILE A 78 69.01 -2.83 -90.62
CA ILE A 78 68.02 -3.40 -91.55
C ILE A 78 67.72 -4.82 -91.09
N GLY A 79 66.45 -5.22 -91.02
CA GLY A 79 66.06 -6.58 -90.61
C GLY A 79 64.65 -6.66 -90.06
N THR A 80 64.37 -7.70 -89.27
CA THR A 80 63.08 -7.93 -88.58
C THR A 80 63.31 -8.40 -87.15
N GLY A 81 62.91 -7.57 -86.19
CA GLY A 81 62.91 -7.90 -84.76
C GLY A 81 61.54 -8.36 -84.26
N LYS A 82 61.33 -8.29 -82.95
CA LYS A 82 60.02 -8.46 -82.32
C LYS A 82 59.22 -7.16 -82.42
N HIS A 83 57.95 -7.27 -82.76
CA HIS A 83 56.99 -6.18 -82.58
C HIS A 83 56.43 -6.23 -81.15
N TYR A 84 56.20 -5.07 -80.55
CA TYR A 84 55.49 -4.94 -79.28
C TYR A 84 54.40 -3.87 -79.42
N PRO A 85 53.17 -4.10 -78.92
CA PRO A 85 52.12 -3.08 -78.93
C PRO A 85 52.47 -1.93 -77.98
N MET A 86 51.84 -0.77 -78.21
CA MET A 86 51.91 0.37 -77.29
C MET A 86 51.22 0.04 -75.97
N ALA A 87 51.78 0.49 -74.83
CA ALA A 87 51.17 0.28 -73.52
C ALA A 87 49.86 1.09 -73.35
N GLU A 88 48.83 0.45 -72.79
CA GLU A 88 47.50 1.05 -72.59
C GLU A 88 47.50 2.21 -71.55
N PRO A 89 46.47 3.08 -71.57
CA PRO A 89 46.30 4.13 -70.57
C PRO A 89 45.89 3.56 -69.20
N LEU A 90 46.64 3.88 -68.15
CA LEU A 90 46.33 3.48 -66.76
C LEU A 90 44.96 3.98 -66.25
N GLU A 91 44.38 4.98 -66.89
CA GLU A 91 43.08 5.54 -66.54
C GLU A 91 41.92 4.58 -66.88
N ALA A 92 42.04 3.79 -67.95
CA ALA A 92 41.03 2.80 -68.33
C ALA A 92 40.88 1.69 -67.28
N GLN A 93 42.01 1.11 -66.85
CA GLN A 93 42.06 0.09 -65.81
C GLN A 93 41.54 0.61 -64.46
N ARG A 94 41.81 1.88 -64.12
CA ARG A 94 41.27 2.52 -62.90
C ARG A 94 39.75 2.69 -62.96
N ALA A 95 39.21 3.15 -64.09
CA ALA A 95 37.77 3.31 -64.29
C ALA A 95 37.01 1.98 -64.25
N GLU A 96 37.60 0.89 -64.75
CA GLU A 96 36.98 -0.44 -64.70
C GLU A 96 36.95 -1.01 -63.28
N VAL A 97 38.05 -0.90 -62.52
CA VAL A 97 38.10 -1.32 -61.11
C VAL A 97 37.08 -0.54 -60.26
N GLN A 98 37.02 0.79 -60.41
CA GLN A 98 36.05 1.62 -59.66
C GLN A 98 34.59 1.23 -59.95
N ARG A 99 34.25 0.88 -61.20
CA ARG A 99 32.90 0.40 -61.55
C ARG A 99 32.57 -0.92 -60.86
N ALA A 100 33.52 -1.86 -60.81
CA ALA A 100 33.34 -3.14 -60.13
C ALA A 100 33.21 -3.00 -58.60
N GLU A 101 33.92 -2.05 -57.98
CA GLU A 101 33.79 -1.75 -56.55
C GLU A 101 32.43 -1.12 -56.20
N VAL A 102 31.95 -0.16 -57.00
CA VAL A 102 30.63 0.45 -56.80
C VAL A 102 29.51 -0.59 -56.90
N GLN A 103 29.52 -1.45 -57.93
CA GLN A 103 28.52 -2.51 -58.08
C GLN A 103 28.50 -3.48 -56.89
N ARG A 104 29.67 -3.84 -56.35
CA ARG A 104 29.76 -4.69 -55.14
C ARG A 104 29.17 -4.00 -53.91
N ALA A 105 29.42 -2.71 -53.73
CA ALA A 105 28.86 -1.93 -52.62
C ALA A 105 27.33 -1.77 -52.73
N GLU A 106 26.77 -1.64 -53.93
CA GLU A 106 25.33 -1.58 -54.17
C GLU A 106 24.64 -2.92 -53.84
N VAL A 107 25.20 -4.06 -54.26
CA VAL A 107 24.68 -5.39 -53.92
C VAL A 107 24.68 -5.61 -52.41
N GLN A 108 25.79 -5.32 -51.72
CA GLN A 108 25.87 -5.47 -50.26
C GLN A 108 24.83 -4.61 -49.52
N ARG A 109 24.57 -3.37 -49.99
CA ARG A 109 23.53 -2.51 -49.42
C ARG A 109 22.13 -3.09 -49.61
N ALA A 110 21.83 -3.66 -50.78
CA ALA A 110 20.56 -4.30 -51.06
C ALA A 110 20.33 -5.58 -50.22
N GLU A 111 21.38 -6.35 -49.95
CA GLU A 111 21.33 -7.52 -49.05
C GLU A 111 21.09 -7.13 -47.59
N VAL A 112 21.77 -6.10 -47.09
CA VAL A 112 21.54 -5.57 -45.72
C VAL A 112 20.10 -5.06 -45.56
N GLN A 113 19.59 -4.27 -46.51
CA GLN A 113 18.21 -3.78 -46.46
C GLN A 113 17.17 -4.93 -46.45
N ARG A 114 17.40 -5.99 -47.22
CA ARG A 114 16.53 -7.19 -47.19
C ARG A 114 16.56 -7.90 -45.84
N ALA A 115 17.74 -8.03 -45.24
CA ALA A 115 17.89 -8.63 -43.91
C ALA A 115 17.26 -7.77 -42.79
N GLU A 116 17.30 -6.44 -42.90
CA GLU A 116 16.64 -5.51 -41.97
C GLU A 116 15.11 -5.61 -42.06
N VAL A 117 14.55 -5.65 -43.28
CA VAL A 117 13.10 -5.85 -43.50
C VAL A 117 12.64 -7.18 -42.89
N GLN A 118 13.33 -8.29 -43.17
CA GLN A 118 12.99 -9.61 -42.60
C GLN A 118 13.03 -9.62 -41.07
N ARG A 119 14.02 -8.94 -40.45
CA ARG A 119 14.09 -8.80 -38.99
C ARG A 119 12.92 -8.00 -38.43
N ALA A 120 12.51 -6.91 -39.10
CA ALA A 120 11.37 -6.10 -38.70
C ALA A 120 10.04 -6.87 -38.83
N GLU A 121 9.89 -7.73 -39.85
CA GLU A 121 8.73 -8.60 -40.01
C GLU A 121 8.63 -9.67 -38.91
N VAL A 122 9.75 -10.32 -38.57
CA VAL A 122 9.80 -11.29 -37.45
C VAL A 122 9.44 -10.61 -36.12
N GLN A 123 10.03 -9.45 -35.83
CA GLN A 123 9.72 -8.69 -34.60
C GLN A 123 8.24 -8.30 -34.52
N ARG A 124 7.62 -7.89 -35.63
CA ARG A 124 6.17 -7.60 -35.68
C ARG A 124 5.32 -8.84 -35.40
N ALA A 125 5.69 -9.99 -35.95
CA ALA A 125 5.00 -11.25 -35.71
C ALA A 125 5.15 -11.74 -34.26
N GLU A 126 6.31 -11.51 -33.62
CA GLU A 126 6.53 -11.81 -32.19
C GLU A 126 5.71 -10.90 -31.28
N VAL A 127 5.66 -9.59 -31.56
CA VAL A 127 4.81 -8.64 -30.83
C VAL A 127 3.33 -9.02 -30.92
N GLN A 128 2.82 -9.32 -32.12
CA GLN A 128 1.42 -9.75 -32.29
C GLN A 128 1.10 -11.04 -31.52
N ARG A 129 2.02 -12.01 -31.49
CA ARG A 129 1.85 -13.24 -30.69
C ARG A 129 1.82 -12.95 -29.19
N ALA A 130 2.67 -12.04 -28.70
CA ALA A 130 2.68 -11.62 -27.30
C ALA A 130 1.42 -10.85 -26.91
N GLU A 131 0.86 -10.03 -27.81
CA GLU A 131 -0.42 -9.32 -27.62
C GLU A 131 -1.60 -10.30 -27.53
N VAL A 132 -1.67 -11.29 -28.41
CA VAL A 132 -2.69 -12.36 -28.35
C VAL A 132 -2.61 -13.13 -27.03
N GLN A 133 -1.42 -13.56 -26.62
CA GLN A 133 -1.23 -14.27 -25.34
C GLN A 133 -1.64 -13.41 -24.13
N ARG A 134 -1.33 -12.11 -24.14
CA ARG A 134 -1.78 -11.18 -23.08
C ARG A 134 -3.30 -11.04 -23.04
N ALA A 135 -3.96 -10.96 -24.21
CA ALA A 135 -5.41 -10.89 -24.29
C ALA A 135 -6.10 -12.20 -23.82
N GLU A 136 -5.50 -13.36 -24.08
CA GLU A 136 -5.97 -14.65 -23.56
C GLU A 136 -5.84 -14.75 -22.04
N VAL A 137 -4.70 -14.34 -21.47
CA VAL A 137 -4.50 -14.28 -20.00
C VAL A 137 -5.51 -13.33 -19.35
N GLN A 138 -5.69 -12.12 -19.89
CA GLN A 138 -6.67 -11.16 -19.36
C GLN A 138 -8.11 -11.69 -19.39
N ARG A 139 -8.48 -12.45 -20.43
CA ARG A 139 -9.81 -13.11 -20.51
C ARG A 139 -9.96 -14.21 -19.45
N ALA A 140 -8.92 -15.02 -19.24
CA ALA A 140 -8.93 -16.07 -18.20
C ALA A 140 -8.97 -15.48 -16.78
N GLU A 141 -8.28 -14.36 -16.55
CA GLU A 141 -8.33 -13.63 -15.28
C GLU A 141 -9.70 -12.98 -15.05
N ALA A 142 -10.30 -12.35 -16.06
CA ALA A 142 -11.65 -11.80 -15.97
C ALA A 142 -12.70 -12.88 -15.62
N GLN A 143 -12.64 -14.06 -16.25
CA GLN A 143 -13.52 -15.20 -15.94
C GLN A 143 -13.32 -15.71 -14.50
N ARG A 144 -12.08 -15.75 -14.00
CA ARG A 144 -11.79 -16.12 -12.60
C ARG A 144 -12.35 -15.10 -11.61
N MET A 145 -12.20 -13.81 -11.90
CA MET A 145 -12.75 -12.73 -11.07
C MET A 145 -14.29 -12.75 -11.07
N GLU A 146 -14.93 -13.07 -12.20
CA GLU A 146 -16.38 -13.23 -12.29
C GLU A 146 -16.87 -14.44 -11.48
N ALA A 147 -16.20 -15.59 -11.59
CA ALA A 147 -16.51 -16.78 -10.80
C ALA A 147 -16.37 -16.52 -9.29
N GLN A 148 -15.28 -15.86 -8.85
CA GLN A 148 -15.08 -15.46 -7.45
C GLN A 148 -16.16 -14.49 -6.95
N ARG A 149 -16.65 -13.57 -7.79
CA ARG A 149 -17.74 -12.66 -7.43
C ARG A 149 -19.07 -13.39 -7.25
N VAL A 150 -19.38 -14.36 -8.12
CA VAL A 150 -20.58 -15.21 -7.99
C VAL A 150 -20.50 -16.06 -6.72
N GLU A 151 -19.34 -16.65 -6.42
CA GLU A 151 -19.12 -17.42 -5.19
C GLU A 151 -19.24 -16.55 -3.93
N ALA A 152 -18.65 -15.36 -3.92
CA ALA A 152 -18.76 -14.40 -2.82
C ALA A 152 -20.21 -13.97 -2.56
N GLN A 153 -20.97 -13.65 -3.61
CA GLN A 153 -22.41 -13.35 -3.50
C GLN A 153 -23.21 -14.53 -2.93
N ARG A 154 -22.83 -15.77 -3.27
CA ARG A 154 -23.46 -16.99 -2.77
C ARG A 154 -23.22 -17.20 -1.28
N VAL A 155 -21.99 -16.94 -0.82
CA VAL A 155 -21.61 -16.97 0.61
C VAL A 155 -22.30 -15.83 1.38
N GLU A 156 -22.39 -14.63 0.80
CA GLU A 156 -23.09 -13.49 1.42
C GLU A 156 -24.60 -13.79 1.60
N ALA A 157 -25.25 -14.34 0.57
CA ALA A 157 -26.64 -14.77 0.65
C ALA A 157 -26.88 -15.83 1.75
N GLN A 158 -26.00 -16.85 1.84
CA GLN A 158 -26.07 -17.87 2.90
C GLN A 158 -25.89 -17.27 4.30
N ARG A 159 -25.04 -16.26 4.48
CA ARG A 159 -24.86 -15.57 5.76
C ARG A 159 -26.09 -14.74 6.16
N VAL A 160 -26.73 -14.06 5.20
CA VAL A 160 -27.98 -13.32 5.43
C VAL A 160 -29.12 -14.27 5.79
N GLU A 161 -29.22 -15.43 5.13
CA GLU A 161 -30.21 -16.46 5.44
C GLU A 161 -29.99 -17.05 6.85
N ALA A 162 -28.75 -17.39 7.20
CA ALA A 162 -28.40 -17.87 8.53
C ALA A 162 -28.73 -16.85 9.65
N GLN A 163 -28.38 -15.57 9.45
CA GLN A 163 -28.74 -14.49 10.38
C GLN A 163 -30.25 -14.33 10.54
N ARG A 164 -31.03 -14.50 9.46
CA ARG A 164 -32.50 -14.43 9.50
C ARG A 164 -33.09 -15.59 10.30
N VAL A 165 -32.58 -16.81 10.15
CA VAL A 165 -32.98 -17.99 10.94
C VAL A 165 -32.61 -17.81 12.42
N GLU A 166 -31.43 -17.27 12.72
CA GLU A 166 -31.00 -16.99 14.09
C GLU A 166 -31.90 -15.93 14.76
N ALA A 167 -32.21 -14.83 14.06
CA ALA A 167 -33.14 -13.81 14.55
C ALA A 167 -34.54 -14.38 14.87
N GLN A 168 -35.08 -15.25 13.99
CA GLN A 168 -36.36 -15.92 14.23
C GLN A 168 -36.32 -16.85 15.45
N ARG A 169 -35.20 -17.53 15.72
CA ARG A 169 -35.04 -18.36 16.93
C ARG A 169 -34.99 -17.52 18.21
N VAL A 170 -34.30 -16.39 18.19
CA VAL A 170 -34.26 -15.45 19.33
C VAL A 170 -35.63 -14.83 19.60
N GLU A 171 -36.37 -14.47 18.55
CA GLU A 171 -37.74 -13.95 18.68
C GLU A 171 -38.70 -15.01 19.25
N ALA A 172 -38.63 -16.25 18.76
CA ALA A 172 -39.42 -17.37 19.30
C ALA A 172 -39.13 -17.63 20.80
N GLN A 173 -37.86 -17.68 21.20
CA GLN A 173 -37.45 -17.84 22.60
C GLN A 173 -37.96 -16.69 23.49
N ARG A 174 -37.96 -15.45 22.97
CA ARG A 174 -38.50 -14.28 23.69
C ARG A 174 -40.01 -14.37 23.89
N VAL A 175 -40.77 -14.81 22.88
CA VAL A 175 -42.21 -15.04 22.99
C VAL A 175 -42.53 -16.18 23.97
N GLU A 176 -41.74 -17.25 23.96
CA GLU A 176 -41.90 -18.36 24.91
C GLU A 176 -41.63 -17.91 26.36
N ALA A 177 -40.55 -17.17 26.61
CA ALA A 177 -40.24 -16.60 27.91
C ALA A 177 -41.37 -15.68 28.43
N GLN A 178 -41.93 -14.82 27.57
CA GLN A 178 -43.06 -13.95 27.93
C GLN A 178 -44.33 -14.74 28.28
N ARG A 179 -44.59 -15.89 27.63
CA ARG A 179 -45.72 -16.77 27.98
C ARG A 179 -45.52 -17.44 29.34
N VAL A 180 -44.32 -17.91 29.65
CA VAL A 180 -43.98 -18.50 30.96
C VAL A 180 -44.10 -17.46 32.07
N GLU A 181 -43.63 -16.23 31.85
CA GLU A 181 -43.77 -15.14 32.81
C GLU A 181 -45.24 -14.76 33.05
N ALA A 182 -46.06 -14.65 31.99
CA ALA A 182 -47.49 -14.40 32.11
C ALA A 182 -48.22 -15.49 32.91
N GLN A 183 -47.93 -16.78 32.65
CA GLN A 183 -48.49 -17.90 33.41
C GLN A 183 -48.09 -17.86 34.89
N ARG A 184 -46.84 -17.46 35.19
CA ARG A 184 -46.37 -17.32 36.57
C ARG A 184 -47.09 -16.20 37.33
N VAL A 185 -47.33 -15.05 36.67
CA VAL A 185 -48.10 -13.94 37.24
C VAL A 185 -49.56 -14.34 37.46
N GLU A 186 -50.18 -15.08 36.54
CA GLU A 186 -51.54 -15.58 36.68
C GLU A 186 -51.66 -16.56 37.87
N ALA A 187 -50.73 -17.52 37.99
CA ALA A 187 -50.68 -18.45 39.11
C ALA A 187 -50.57 -17.73 40.47
N GLN A 188 -49.69 -16.72 40.58
CA GLN A 188 -49.55 -15.91 41.80
C GLN A 188 -50.83 -15.13 42.15
N ARG A 189 -51.60 -14.67 41.15
CA ARG A 189 -52.89 -14.00 41.39
C ARG A 189 -53.95 -14.97 41.90
N VAL A 190 -54.01 -16.19 41.37
CA VAL A 190 -54.92 -17.26 41.84
C VAL A 190 -54.55 -17.69 43.27
N GLU A 191 -53.27 -17.80 43.59
CA GLU A 191 -52.79 -18.11 44.95
C GLU A 191 -53.15 -17.01 45.95
N ALA A 192 -52.94 -15.74 45.60
CA ALA A 192 -53.33 -14.60 46.42
C ALA A 192 -54.85 -14.56 46.68
N GLN A 193 -55.69 -14.79 45.67
CA GLN A 193 -57.14 -14.86 45.82
C GLN A 193 -57.60 -16.01 46.74
N ARG A 194 -56.93 -17.17 46.68
CA ARG A 194 -57.20 -18.29 47.60
C ARG A 194 -56.83 -17.95 49.04
N ALA A 195 -55.68 -17.31 49.26
CA ALA A 195 -55.26 -16.85 50.59
C ALA A 195 -56.19 -15.77 51.17
N GLU A 196 -56.72 -14.87 50.34
CA GLU A 196 -57.71 -13.88 50.75
C GLU A 196 -59.05 -14.53 51.13
N ALA A 197 -59.54 -15.49 50.32
CA ALA A 197 -60.75 -16.25 50.62
C ALA A 197 -60.64 -17.03 51.95
N GLN A 198 -59.52 -17.73 52.19
CA GLN A 198 -59.27 -18.45 53.45
C GLN A 198 -59.25 -17.52 54.66
N ARG A 199 -58.69 -16.30 54.53
CA ARG A 199 -58.71 -15.29 55.61
C ARG A 199 -60.13 -14.80 55.89
N ALA A 200 -60.92 -14.55 54.86
CA ALA A 200 -62.33 -14.15 55.01
C ALA A 200 -63.20 -15.26 55.64
N GLU A 201 -62.92 -16.53 55.33
CA GLU A 201 -63.59 -17.68 55.96
C GLU A 201 -63.20 -17.82 57.43
N ALA A 202 -61.91 -17.71 57.77
CA ALA A 202 -61.43 -17.74 59.15
C ALA A 202 -62.05 -16.62 60.01
N GLN A 203 -62.12 -15.39 59.48
CA GLN A 203 -62.78 -14.26 60.16
C GLN A 203 -64.28 -14.49 60.40
N ARG A 204 -64.99 -15.16 59.47
CA ARG A 204 -66.40 -15.54 59.65
C ARG A 204 -66.57 -16.60 60.73
N ALA A 205 -65.70 -17.61 60.75
CA ALA A 205 -65.71 -18.64 61.79
C ALA A 205 -65.38 -18.07 63.18
N GLU A 206 -64.47 -17.10 63.27
CA GLU A 206 -64.16 -16.37 64.51
C GLU A 206 -65.34 -15.52 64.98
N ALA A 207 -65.99 -14.77 64.07
CA ALA A 207 -67.18 -13.99 64.38
C ALA A 207 -68.34 -14.86 64.89
N GLN A 208 -68.59 -16.02 64.26
CA GLN A 208 -69.60 -16.99 64.71
C GLN A 208 -69.29 -17.57 66.09
N ARG A 209 -68.01 -17.83 66.41
CA ARG A 209 -67.60 -18.27 67.75
C ARG A 209 -67.82 -17.18 68.80
N ALA A 210 -67.47 -15.93 68.48
CA ALA A 210 -67.72 -14.79 69.37
C ALA A 210 -69.22 -14.52 69.59
N GLU A 211 -70.06 -14.72 68.57
CA GLU A 211 -71.52 -14.64 68.68
C GLU A 211 -72.09 -15.77 69.55
N ALA A 212 -71.63 -17.02 69.35
CA ALA A 212 -72.01 -18.15 70.18
C ALA A 212 -71.63 -17.95 71.66
N GLN A 213 -70.41 -17.46 71.94
CA GLN A 213 -69.97 -17.12 73.30
C GLN A 213 -70.81 -16.01 73.94
N ARG A 214 -71.23 -14.99 73.16
CA ARG A 214 -72.14 -13.94 73.65
C ARG A 214 -73.53 -14.49 73.96
N ALA A 215 -74.07 -15.37 73.11
CA ALA A 215 -75.36 -16.01 73.36
C ALA A 215 -75.32 -16.96 74.57
N GLU A 216 -74.20 -17.66 74.80
CA GLU A 216 -73.98 -18.47 75.99
C GLU A 216 -73.86 -17.61 77.26
N ALA A 217 -73.10 -16.50 77.20
CA ALA A 217 -73.01 -15.55 78.30
C ALA A 217 -74.37 -14.93 78.67
N GLN A 218 -75.18 -14.54 77.67
CA GLN A 218 -76.55 -14.04 77.88
C GLN A 218 -77.47 -15.10 78.49
N ARG A 219 -77.35 -16.38 78.11
CA ARG A 219 -78.09 -17.49 78.73
C ARG A 219 -77.67 -17.71 80.18
N ALA A 220 -76.37 -17.65 80.48
CA ALA A 220 -75.86 -17.76 81.84
C ALA A 220 -76.29 -16.56 82.72
N GLU A 221 -76.35 -15.35 82.15
CA GLU A 221 -76.88 -14.17 82.82
C GLU A 221 -78.40 -14.28 83.07
N ALA A 222 -79.18 -14.75 82.10
CA ALA A 222 -80.61 -15.01 82.27
C ALA A 222 -80.89 -16.06 83.36
N GLN A 223 -80.13 -17.16 83.40
CA GLN A 223 -80.21 -18.17 84.46
C GLN A 223 -79.84 -17.61 85.84
N ARG A 224 -78.84 -16.72 85.93
CA ARG A 224 -78.50 -15.99 87.16
C ARG A 224 -79.62 -15.02 87.58
N ALA A 225 -80.26 -14.34 86.62
CA ALA A 225 -81.40 -13.48 86.88
C ALA A 225 -82.62 -14.27 87.39
N GLU A 226 -82.92 -15.44 86.81
CA GLU A 226 -83.97 -16.33 87.33
C GLU A 226 -83.64 -16.85 88.74
N ALA A 227 -82.40 -17.28 89.01
CA ALA A 227 -81.99 -17.69 90.35
C ALA A 227 -82.12 -16.55 91.37
N THR A 228 -81.79 -15.32 90.96
CA THR A 228 -81.96 -14.12 91.79
C THR A 228 -83.45 -13.80 92.02
N ALA A 229 -84.31 -13.97 91.02
CA ALA A 229 -85.76 -13.79 91.14
C ALA A 229 -86.43 -14.88 92.01
N GLN A 230 -85.94 -16.12 91.96
CA GLN A 230 -86.36 -17.20 92.85
C GLN A 230 -85.91 -16.95 94.30
N SER A 231 -84.71 -16.39 94.49
CA SER A 231 -84.24 -15.92 95.80
C SER A 231 -85.11 -14.78 96.35
N ALA A 232 -85.43 -13.77 95.53
CA ALA A 232 -86.29 -12.66 95.90
C ALA A 232 -87.70 -13.11 96.34
N LYS A 233 -88.29 -14.10 95.65
CA LYS A 233 -89.58 -14.71 96.03
C LYS A 233 -89.57 -15.48 97.36
N LYS A 234 -88.39 -15.78 97.92
CA LYS A 234 -88.25 -16.43 99.24
C LYS A 234 -88.14 -15.46 100.42
N ASN A 235 -87.89 -14.16 100.18
CA ASN A 235 -87.55 -13.20 101.23
C ASN A 235 -88.57 -12.07 101.45
N THR A 236 -89.65 -11.99 100.66
CA THR A 236 -90.73 -10.99 100.82
C THR A 236 -91.86 -11.46 101.75
N LYS A 237 -91.51 -11.91 102.97
CA LYS A 237 -92.48 -12.22 104.03
C LYS A 237 -92.05 -11.81 105.44
N LYS A 238 -91.49 -10.60 105.60
CA LYS A 238 -91.32 -9.92 106.90
C LYS A 238 -91.25 -8.40 106.79
N ASN A 239 -91.76 -7.74 107.84
CA ASN A 239 -91.72 -6.32 108.22
C ASN A 239 -92.18 -5.24 107.23
N ASN A 240 -93.34 -4.67 107.57
CA ASN A 240 -93.75 -3.30 107.23
C ASN A 240 -92.99 -2.26 108.09
N ASN A 241 -93.27 -0.98 107.80
CA ASN A 241 -93.13 0.20 108.66
C ASN A 241 -91.73 0.75 108.99
N SER A 242 -91.40 1.88 108.37
CA SER A 242 -91.12 3.14 109.08
C SER A 242 -91.44 4.36 108.19
N LYS A 243 -91.47 5.57 108.75
CA LYS A 243 -92.08 6.77 108.14
C LYS A 243 -91.08 7.91 107.86
N GLN A 244 -91.44 8.73 106.86
CA GLN A 244 -91.30 10.20 106.80
C GLN A 244 -89.94 10.90 106.54
N ARG A 245 -90.05 11.85 105.58
CA ARG A 245 -89.59 13.27 105.60
C ARG A 245 -88.20 13.70 105.06
N LEU A 246 -88.29 14.70 104.17
CA LEU A 246 -87.49 15.95 104.04
C LEU A 246 -86.03 15.91 103.52
N CYS A 247 -85.87 16.37 102.27
CA CYS A 247 -85.18 17.60 101.84
C CYS A 247 -83.73 17.98 102.25
N LEU A 248 -83.07 18.66 101.28
CA LEU A 248 -82.00 19.68 101.37
C LEU A 248 -80.50 19.29 101.33
N SER A 249 -79.69 20.29 100.94
CA SER A 249 -78.24 20.32 100.62
C SER A 249 -77.79 19.52 99.38
N ARG A 250 -76.99 20.01 98.41
CA ARG A 250 -76.09 21.18 98.20
C ARG A 250 -74.62 21.05 98.67
N SER A 251 -73.76 20.66 97.73
CA SER A 251 -72.36 21.10 97.51
C SER A 251 -71.92 20.57 96.12
N GLU A 252 -71.18 21.24 95.22
CA GLU A 252 -69.85 21.89 95.35
C GLU A 252 -68.76 20.83 95.64
N GLN A 253 -67.64 20.67 94.91
CA GLN A 253 -66.94 21.37 93.80
C GLN A 253 -66.18 20.30 92.93
N LEU A 254 -65.34 20.53 91.89
CA LEU A 254 -64.52 21.66 91.42
C LEU A 254 -64.17 21.51 89.90
N PHE A 255 -64.03 22.61 89.15
CA PHE A 255 -63.34 22.72 87.84
C PHE A 255 -61.91 23.28 88.08
N PRO A 256 -60.86 22.99 87.26
CA PRO A 256 -60.62 23.62 85.95
C PRO A 256 -59.96 22.65 84.89
N ASP A 257 -59.69 22.99 83.62
CA ASP A 257 -60.10 24.12 82.75
C ASP A 257 -60.01 23.70 81.27
N ILE A 258 -60.64 24.45 80.36
CA ILE A 258 -60.50 24.32 78.89
C ILE A 258 -60.39 25.72 78.26
N PRO A 259 -59.40 25.95 77.38
CA PRO A 259 -59.67 26.55 76.05
C PRO A 259 -59.15 25.62 74.93
N MET A 260 -59.95 25.19 73.93
CA MET A 260 -60.69 25.93 72.88
C MET A 260 -59.79 26.52 71.78
N PRO A 261 -60.21 26.54 70.50
CA PRO A 261 -61.33 25.85 69.82
C PRO A 261 -60.77 24.78 68.81
N ASP A 262 -61.44 24.21 67.80
CA ASP A 262 -62.81 24.32 67.25
C ASP A 262 -63.22 23.00 66.54
N ALA A 263 -64.39 22.99 65.89
CA ALA A 263 -64.95 21.95 65.00
C ALA A 263 -65.31 22.58 63.61
N PRO A 264 -66.05 21.94 62.65
CA PRO A 264 -66.57 20.57 62.60
C PRO A 264 -66.34 19.80 61.26
N LEU A 265 -66.77 18.53 61.25
CA LEU A 265 -66.94 17.66 60.07
C LEU A 265 -68.21 18.06 59.27
N PRO A 266 -68.37 17.71 57.96
CA PRO A 266 -68.93 16.38 57.63
C PRO A 266 -68.48 15.70 56.31
N ILE A 267 -68.38 14.36 56.39
CA ILE A 267 -68.75 13.31 55.43
C ILE A 267 -69.18 13.73 53.99
N ALA A 268 -68.45 13.27 52.95
CA ALA A 268 -69.05 12.69 51.71
C ALA A 268 -68.07 11.94 50.78
N GLN A 269 -68.41 10.68 50.51
CA GLN A 269 -68.12 9.78 49.37
C GLN A 269 -67.24 10.21 48.15
N SER A 270 -66.37 9.26 47.74
CA SER A 270 -66.29 8.64 46.39
C SER A 270 -65.01 8.73 45.52
N ARG A 271 -64.66 7.57 44.95
CA ARG A 271 -64.05 7.31 43.61
C ARG A 271 -62.81 8.12 43.18
N SER A 272 -61.64 7.57 43.48
CA SER A 272 -60.38 7.88 42.78
C SER A 272 -60.41 7.44 41.30
N LYS A 273 -60.03 8.34 40.38
CA LYS A 273 -59.55 8.02 39.02
C LYS A 273 -58.17 8.68 38.80
N PRO A 274 -57.22 8.08 38.08
CA PRO A 274 -55.90 8.68 37.85
C PRO A 274 -55.96 9.98 37.03
N ARG A 275 -55.08 10.94 37.34
CA ARG A 275 -54.89 12.16 36.54
C ARG A 275 -54.14 11.85 35.24
N GLN A 276 -54.60 12.46 34.15
CA GLN A 276 -53.78 12.71 32.96
C GLN A 276 -52.90 13.97 33.19
N PRO A 277 -51.68 14.05 32.64
CA PRO A 277 -50.92 15.29 32.56
C PRO A 277 -51.45 16.21 31.44
N ALA A 278 -51.33 17.53 31.64
CA ALA A 278 -51.74 18.55 30.67
C ALA A 278 -50.66 18.77 29.57
N PRO A 279 -51.04 19.28 28.38
CA PRO A 279 -50.15 19.33 27.21
C PRO A 279 -49.07 20.41 27.31
N GLN A 280 -47.88 20.10 26.78
CA GLN A 280 -46.83 21.08 26.50
C GLN A 280 -47.02 21.66 25.09
N LYS A 281 -46.57 22.90 24.86
CA LYS A 281 -46.71 23.57 23.57
C LYS A 281 -45.67 23.05 22.58
N GLU A 282 -46.13 22.51 21.46
CA GLU A 282 -45.27 22.15 20.33
C GLU A 282 -44.74 23.40 19.62
N THR A 283 -43.42 23.44 19.36
CA THR A 283 -42.83 24.35 18.36
C THR A 283 -42.89 23.70 16.98
N PRO A 284 -43.22 24.43 15.89
CA PRO A 284 -43.50 23.79 14.60
C PRO A 284 -42.29 23.10 13.98
N VAL A 285 -42.44 21.82 13.62
CA VAL A 285 -41.53 21.13 12.71
C VAL A 285 -41.88 21.56 11.27
N PRO A 286 -40.91 22.06 10.46
CA PRO A 286 -41.18 22.38 9.06
C PRO A 286 -41.45 21.10 8.26
N LYS A 287 -42.55 21.10 7.49
CA LYS A 287 -42.95 19.96 6.65
C LYS A 287 -41.92 19.71 5.54
N LEU A 288 -41.65 18.44 5.25
CA LEU A 288 -40.94 18.06 4.02
C LEU A 288 -41.79 18.43 2.80
N HIS A 289 -41.22 19.21 1.89
CA HIS A 289 -41.63 19.23 0.49
C HIS A 289 -40.66 18.35 -0.31
N ALA A 290 -41.20 17.47 -1.16
CA ALA A 290 -40.41 16.57 -1.98
C ALA A 290 -39.77 17.30 -3.17
N HIS A 291 -38.59 16.81 -3.60
CA HIS A 291 -37.86 17.21 -4.82
C HIS A 291 -37.50 18.70 -4.94
N SER A 292 -36.38 19.06 -4.30
CA SER A 292 -35.52 20.17 -4.71
C SER A 292 -34.12 19.62 -5.05
N SER A 293 -33.46 20.18 -6.06
CA SER A 293 -32.13 19.79 -6.50
C SER A 293 -31.04 20.40 -5.61
N ALA A 294 -29.89 19.74 -5.52
CA ALA A 294 -28.73 20.24 -4.79
C ALA A 294 -28.24 21.62 -5.31
N LYS A 295 -28.55 21.98 -6.56
CA LYS A 295 -28.29 23.33 -7.10
C LYS A 295 -29.17 24.41 -6.47
N ASP A 296 -30.43 24.12 -6.19
CA ASP A 296 -31.39 25.12 -5.70
C ASP A 296 -31.09 25.50 -4.24
N ILE A 297 -30.70 24.50 -3.44
CA ILE A 297 -30.25 24.64 -2.05
C ILE A 297 -29.00 25.54 -1.97
N LEU A 298 -28.11 25.48 -2.96
CA LEU A 298 -26.95 26.38 -3.07
C LEU A 298 -27.38 27.79 -3.51
N ALA A 299 -28.25 27.92 -4.52
CA ALA A 299 -28.75 29.22 -4.99
C ALA A 299 -29.42 30.03 -3.86
N HIS A 300 -30.28 29.39 -3.05
CA HIS A 300 -30.95 30.02 -1.91
C HIS A 300 -29.98 30.40 -0.77
N ARG A 301 -28.76 29.83 -0.72
CA ARG A 301 -27.73 30.25 0.25
C ARG A 301 -26.87 31.41 -0.26
N LEU A 302 -26.66 31.55 -1.57
CA LEU A 302 -25.91 32.68 -2.13
C LEU A 302 -26.71 34.00 -2.15
N SER A 303 -28.04 33.97 -2.26
CA SER A 303 -28.87 35.19 -2.21
C SER A 303 -28.74 35.94 -0.89
N ASN A 304 -28.74 35.21 0.23
CA ASN A 304 -28.68 35.78 1.59
C ASN A 304 -27.29 36.35 1.97
N LEU A 305 -26.29 36.24 1.10
CA LEU A 305 -24.93 36.77 1.31
C LEU A 305 -24.70 38.15 0.66
N ARG A 306 -25.71 38.76 0.04
CA ARG A 306 -25.57 40.04 -0.69
C ARG A 306 -26.32 41.24 -0.06
N SER A 307 -26.91 41.07 1.11
CA SER A 307 -27.78 42.08 1.77
C SER A 307 -27.14 42.81 2.94
N SER A 308 -25.82 43.06 2.90
CA SER A 308 -25.15 43.92 3.88
C SER A 308 -24.02 44.73 3.25
N GLU A 309 -24.32 45.96 2.82
CA GLU A 309 -23.31 46.95 2.46
C GLU A 309 -23.64 48.30 3.12
N ARG A 310 -22.60 48.95 3.66
CA ARG A 310 -22.55 50.35 4.16
C ARG A 310 -23.40 50.74 5.38
N LYS A 311 -22.69 51.09 6.46
CA LYS A 311 -22.71 52.47 7.00
C LYS A 311 -21.40 52.78 7.73
N THR A 312 -20.72 53.85 7.32
CA THR A 312 -19.59 54.47 8.05
C THR A 312 -20.11 55.62 8.93
N PRO A 313 -19.32 56.03 9.94
CA PRO A 313 -18.91 57.44 10.03
C PRO A 313 -17.40 57.61 10.27
N ALA A 314 -16.93 58.86 10.33
CA ALA A 314 -15.52 59.23 10.07
C ALA A 314 -14.76 59.82 11.28
N ALA A 315 -13.42 59.66 11.21
CA ALA A 315 -12.33 60.60 11.55
C ALA A 315 -12.20 61.30 12.93
N ALA A 316 -10.98 61.28 13.47
CA ALA A 316 -10.45 62.21 14.49
C ALA A 316 -8.91 62.37 14.39
N VAL A 317 -8.33 63.43 14.99
CA VAL A 317 -7.09 64.13 14.57
C VAL A 317 -6.46 64.84 15.78
N LEU A 318 -5.13 65.00 16.02
CA LEU A 318 -3.86 64.65 15.32
C LEU A 318 -2.74 64.32 16.41
N PRO A 319 -1.39 64.38 16.19
CA PRO A 319 -0.34 63.80 17.07
C PRO A 319 0.53 64.93 17.74
N PRO A 320 1.88 64.91 17.92
CA PRO A 320 2.92 63.84 18.00
C PRO A 320 3.97 64.02 19.16
N LYS A 321 4.96 63.10 19.24
CA LYS A 321 6.42 63.34 19.47
C LYS A 321 7.22 62.01 19.35
N ASP A 322 8.26 61.93 18.52
CA ASP A 322 9.72 62.10 18.82
C ASP A 322 10.26 61.11 19.86
N LYS A 323 11.35 60.33 19.69
CA LYS A 323 12.40 60.15 18.65
C LYS A 323 12.80 58.63 18.66
N ASP A 324 13.56 58.03 17.74
CA ASP A 324 14.90 58.43 17.28
C ASP A 324 15.32 57.81 15.93
N LYS A 325 16.53 58.13 15.45
CA LYS A 325 17.01 57.92 14.07
C LYS A 325 18.14 56.89 13.95
N ASN A 326 18.02 55.96 13.00
CA ASN A 326 19.14 55.57 12.14
C ASN A 326 18.65 54.88 10.86
N ALA A 327 19.12 55.30 9.67
CA ALA A 327 18.60 54.78 8.39
C ALA A 327 19.58 54.94 7.22
N VAL A 328 20.12 53.82 6.72
CA VAL A 328 20.73 53.66 5.38
C VAL A 328 20.64 52.17 4.98
N PRO A 329 20.53 51.82 3.69
CA PRO A 329 19.43 52.12 2.78
C PRO A 329 18.63 50.84 2.40
N ALA A 330 17.53 51.00 1.67
CA ALA A 330 16.76 49.85 1.19
C ALA A 330 17.46 49.08 0.06
N LYS A 331 17.53 47.74 0.20
CA LYS A 331 17.58 46.80 -0.94
C LYS A 331 16.23 46.10 -1.04
N ALA A 332 15.86 45.70 -2.26
CA ALA A 332 14.55 45.11 -2.56
C ALA A 332 14.24 43.88 -1.70
N ARG A 333 12.99 43.77 -1.23
CA ARG A 333 12.47 42.65 -0.43
C ARG A 333 11.60 41.72 -1.27
N ASP A 334 12.11 41.31 -2.43
CA ASP A 334 11.50 40.25 -3.25
C ASP A 334 11.89 38.86 -2.71
N THR A 335 11.46 38.59 -1.48
CA THR A 335 11.49 37.26 -0.87
C THR A 335 10.07 36.93 -0.39
N PRO A 336 9.36 35.97 -1.01
CA PRO A 336 8.06 35.54 -0.50
C PRO A 336 8.19 34.98 0.92
N PRO A 337 7.13 35.04 1.75
CA PRO A 337 7.21 34.65 3.16
C PRO A 337 7.68 33.20 3.31
N ASN A 338 8.64 32.99 4.21
CA ASN A 338 9.31 31.71 4.46
C ASN A 338 8.34 30.66 5.02
N ASN A 339 7.69 29.94 4.11
CA ASN A 339 6.75 28.87 4.41
C ASN A 339 7.47 27.53 4.13
N PRO A 340 7.96 26.81 5.15
CA PRO A 340 8.91 25.71 4.96
C PRO A 340 8.30 24.56 4.18
N THR A 341 8.99 24.15 3.11
CA THR A 341 8.62 23.03 2.24
C THR A 341 8.59 21.70 2.99
N ASN A 342 9.36 21.61 4.09
CA ASN A 342 9.49 20.45 4.98
C ASN A 342 10.11 19.21 4.31
N LEU A 343 10.85 19.43 3.22
CA LEU A 343 11.64 18.41 2.53
C LEU A 343 13.01 18.28 3.20
N SER A 344 13.51 17.04 3.35
CA SER A 344 14.91 16.77 3.68
C SER A 344 15.78 16.92 2.44
N GLY A 345 16.89 17.66 2.54
CA GLY A 345 17.88 17.78 1.48
C GLY A 345 18.64 16.48 1.17
N GLU A 346 18.54 15.46 2.02
CA GLU A 346 19.17 14.15 1.80
C GLU A 346 18.38 13.27 0.81
N TYR A 347 17.06 13.48 0.68
CA TYR A 347 16.20 12.68 -0.18
C TYR A 347 16.15 13.26 -1.59
N THR A 348 17.14 12.91 -2.41
CA THR A 348 17.24 13.29 -3.83
C THR A 348 17.29 12.05 -4.71
N PHE A 349 17.05 12.22 -6.02
CA PHE A 349 17.27 11.12 -6.99
C PHE A 349 18.74 10.70 -7.08
N GLY A 350 19.69 11.62 -6.89
CA GLY A 350 21.13 11.29 -6.86
C GLY A 350 21.52 10.36 -5.69
N ASN A 351 20.76 10.43 -4.59
CA ASN A 351 20.94 9.55 -3.42
C ASN A 351 20.00 8.31 -3.45
N LEU A 352 19.12 8.20 -4.46
CA LEU A 352 18.20 7.08 -4.63
C LEU A 352 18.83 6.03 -5.54
N VAL A 353 19.32 4.94 -4.96
CA VAL A 353 19.79 3.80 -5.77
C VAL A 353 18.60 3.16 -6.50
N GLU A 354 18.69 3.10 -7.83
CA GLU A 354 17.68 2.51 -8.71
C GLU A 354 17.99 1.03 -9.02
N GLY A 355 16.94 0.22 -9.17
CA GLY A 355 16.98 -1.20 -9.51
C GLY A 355 15.58 -1.71 -9.86
N LYS A 356 15.41 -3.01 -10.15
CA LYS A 356 14.13 -3.52 -10.69
C LYS A 356 12.92 -3.17 -9.82
N GLY A 357 13.05 -3.23 -8.49
CA GLY A 357 11.96 -2.97 -7.54
C GLY A 357 11.52 -1.50 -7.39
N ASN A 358 12.23 -0.52 -7.97
CA ASN A 358 11.83 0.90 -7.93
C ASN A 358 12.00 1.69 -9.24
N HIS A 359 12.64 1.15 -10.29
CA HIS A 359 12.96 1.88 -11.52
C HIS A 359 11.75 2.60 -12.15
N LEU A 360 10.60 1.93 -12.29
CA LEU A 360 9.38 2.49 -12.86
C LEU A 360 8.83 3.65 -12.01
N ALA A 361 8.90 3.50 -10.68
CA ALA A 361 8.49 4.53 -9.74
C ALA A 361 9.42 5.75 -9.78
N ALA A 362 10.73 5.54 -9.92
CA ALA A 362 11.73 6.59 -10.09
C ALA A 362 11.57 7.33 -11.43
N ALA A 363 11.29 6.63 -12.52
CA ALA A 363 11.04 7.23 -13.83
C ALA A 363 9.79 8.13 -13.82
N VAL A 364 8.66 7.61 -13.33
CA VAL A 364 7.42 8.39 -13.19
C VAL A 364 7.59 9.58 -12.25
N ALA A 365 8.30 9.40 -11.12
CA ALA A 365 8.59 10.47 -10.18
C ALA A 365 9.43 11.60 -10.81
N LYS A 366 10.38 11.30 -11.70
CA LYS A 366 11.13 12.31 -12.47
C LYS A 366 10.22 13.07 -13.44
N SER A 367 9.37 12.37 -14.21
CA SER A 367 8.42 13.04 -15.11
C SER A 367 7.38 13.90 -14.39
N ILE A 368 7.00 13.55 -13.16
CA ILE A 368 6.16 14.41 -12.30
C ILE A 368 6.91 15.67 -11.84
N ALA A 369 8.22 15.61 -11.61
CA ALA A 369 9.03 16.78 -11.28
C ALA A 369 9.22 17.71 -12.49
N GLU A 370 9.32 17.15 -13.70
CA GLU A 370 9.39 17.91 -14.97
C GLU A 370 8.05 18.57 -15.33
N LYS A 371 6.93 17.86 -15.12
CA LYS A 371 5.59 18.30 -15.50
C LYS A 371 4.55 17.95 -14.40
N PRO A 372 4.55 18.66 -13.25
CA PRO A 372 3.62 18.41 -12.17
C PRO A 372 2.17 18.71 -12.60
N GLY A 373 1.23 17.88 -12.15
CA GLY A 373 -0.20 18.07 -12.38
C GLY A 373 -0.74 17.42 -13.66
N ASP A 374 0.09 16.67 -14.41
CA ASP A 374 -0.38 15.89 -15.55
C ASP A 374 -1.45 14.86 -15.12
N SER A 375 -2.58 14.84 -15.82
CA SER A 375 -3.72 13.96 -15.51
C SER A 375 -3.39 12.47 -15.55
N MET A 376 -2.37 12.04 -16.29
CA MET A 376 -1.92 10.64 -16.30
C MET A 376 -1.26 10.23 -14.97
N TYR A 377 -0.71 11.20 -14.22
CA TYR A 377 0.08 10.97 -13.02
C TYR A 377 -0.49 11.64 -11.75
N ASN A 378 -1.74 12.12 -11.78
CA ASN A 378 -2.34 12.88 -10.69
C ASN A 378 -3.67 12.26 -10.20
N PRO A 379 -3.69 11.55 -9.05
CA PRO A 379 -2.63 11.44 -8.06
C PRO A 379 -1.51 10.48 -8.47
N PHE A 380 -0.36 10.63 -7.82
CA PHE A 380 0.69 9.60 -7.80
C PHE A 380 0.62 8.86 -6.45
N PHE A 381 0.22 7.60 -6.47
CA PHE A 381 0.04 6.78 -5.27
C PHE A 381 1.15 5.72 -5.18
N VAL A 382 2.12 5.93 -4.28
CA VAL A 382 3.28 5.06 -4.09
C VAL A 382 3.05 4.14 -2.89
N TYR A 383 2.92 2.84 -3.13
CA TYR A 383 2.65 1.88 -2.06
C TYR A 383 3.66 0.74 -1.97
N GLY A 384 3.68 0.03 -0.84
CA GLY A 384 4.58 -1.09 -0.59
C GLY A 384 5.02 -1.12 0.87
N GLY A 385 5.74 -2.16 1.28
CA GLY A 385 6.12 -2.38 2.68
C GLY A 385 6.92 -1.24 3.34
N THR A 386 7.06 -1.36 4.66
CA THR A 386 7.89 -0.44 5.45
C THR A 386 9.35 -0.49 5.02
N GLY A 387 10.01 0.67 4.93
CA GLY A 387 11.44 0.71 4.60
C GLY A 387 11.79 0.35 3.16
N LEU A 388 10.87 0.51 2.19
CA LEU A 388 11.13 0.35 0.75
C LEU A 388 11.44 1.67 0.01
N GLY A 389 11.64 2.77 0.73
CA GLY A 389 12.03 4.07 0.13
C GLY A 389 10.89 4.98 -0.31
N LYS A 390 9.62 4.70 0.07
CA LYS A 390 8.44 5.53 -0.25
C LYS A 390 8.66 7.03 0.02
N THR A 391 9.01 7.38 1.26
CA THR A 391 9.31 8.74 1.70
C THR A 391 10.46 9.38 0.91
N HIS A 392 11.54 8.63 0.65
CA HIS A 392 12.69 9.11 -0.12
C HIS A 392 12.24 9.46 -1.53
N LEU A 393 11.52 8.57 -2.22
CA LEU A 393 11.03 8.80 -3.58
C LEU A 393 10.11 10.03 -3.64
N ALA A 394 9.12 10.12 -2.74
CA ALA A 394 8.16 11.21 -2.73
C ALA A 394 8.81 12.57 -2.43
N GLN A 395 9.76 12.63 -1.50
CA GLN A 395 10.53 13.85 -1.23
C GLN A 395 11.55 14.17 -2.33
N ALA A 396 12.11 13.16 -3.01
CA ALA A 396 12.98 13.36 -4.17
C ALA A 396 12.25 14.03 -5.33
N THR A 397 10.98 13.68 -5.60
CA THR A 397 10.13 14.42 -6.55
C THR A 397 9.99 15.89 -6.15
N GLY A 398 9.80 16.17 -4.85
CA GLY A 398 9.68 17.53 -4.33
C GLY A 398 10.96 18.36 -4.46
N ASN A 399 12.09 17.77 -4.11
CA ASN A 399 13.41 18.42 -4.24
C ASN A 399 13.79 18.64 -5.70
N GLU A 400 13.49 17.69 -6.59
CA GLU A 400 13.75 17.81 -8.02
C GLU A 400 12.86 18.87 -8.69
N LEU A 401 11.57 18.96 -8.31
CA LEU A 401 10.70 20.04 -8.77
C LEU A 401 11.22 21.42 -8.34
N LEU A 402 11.76 21.54 -7.12
CA LEU A 402 12.41 22.79 -6.67
C LEU A 402 13.74 23.06 -7.40
N ARG A 403 14.46 22.02 -7.83
CA ARG A 403 15.69 22.13 -8.65
C ARG A 403 15.39 22.61 -10.06
N LEU A 404 14.30 22.13 -10.65
CA LEU A 404 13.85 22.49 -12.01
C LEU A 404 13.09 23.82 -12.04
N ALA A 405 12.28 24.10 -11.01
CA ALA A 405 11.48 25.31 -10.88
C ALA A 405 11.62 25.92 -9.47
N PRO A 406 12.65 26.74 -9.20
CA PRO A 406 12.92 27.32 -7.86
C PRO A 406 11.82 28.21 -7.27
N HIS A 407 10.82 28.60 -8.08
CA HIS A 407 9.64 29.36 -7.64
C HIS A 407 8.41 28.48 -7.36
N ALA A 408 8.50 27.17 -7.59
CA ALA A 408 7.42 26.23 -7.33
C ALA A 408 7.16 26.11 -5.82
N ARG A 409 5.87 26.11 -5.45
CA ARG A 409 5.44 25.96 -4.06
C ARG A 409 5.25 24.48 -3.79
N VAL A 410 6.09 23.89 -2.94
CA VAL A 410 6.04 22.46 -2.58
C VAL A 410 5.83 22.31 -1.08
N ARG A 411 5.00 21.35 -0.65
CA ARG A 411 4.83 21.01 0.78
C ARG A 411 4.81 19.50 1.01
N TYR A 412 5.65 19.03 1.94
CA TYR A 412 5.63 17.69 2.50
C TYR A 412 5.05 17.69 3.92
N LEU A 413 4.25 16.68 4.25
CA LEU A 413 3.84 16.35 5.61
C LEU A 413 3.40 14.89 5.74
N HIS A 414 3.44 14.34 6.95
CA HIS A 414 2.78 13.07 7.25
C HIS A 414 1.27 13.26 7.42
N ALA A 415 0.47 12.24 7.11
CA ALA A 415 -0.98 12.27 7.29
C ALA A 415 -1.40 12.43 8.78
N ASP A 416 -0.58 11.96 9.72
CA ASP A 416 -0.75 12.22 11.16
C ASP A 416 -0.50 13.70 11.54
N GLU A 417 0.42 14.40 10.86
CA GLU A 417 0.59 15.85 11.02
C GLU A 417 -0.67 16.59 10.53
N TYR A 418 -1.20 16.20 9.36
CA TYR A 418 -2.46 16.74 8.83
C TYR A 418 -3.62 16.53 9.81
N LEU A 419 -3.76 15.31 10.36
CA LEU A 419 -4.76 14.96 11.37
C LEU A 419 -4.61 15.79 12.67
N LYS A 420 -3.38 16.00 13.15
CA LYS A 420 -3.09 16.85 14.32
C LYS A 420 -3.44 18.31 14.07
N ASN A 421 -3.04 18.86 12.92
CA ASN A 421 -3.36 20.23 12.51
C ASN A 421 -4.87 20.43 12.35
N PHE A 422 -5.58 19.45 11.78
CA PHE A 422 -7.03 19.42 11.67
C PHE A 422 -7.72 19.45 13.04
N MET A 423 -7.32 18.58 13.96
CA MET A 423 -7.88 18.55 15.33
C MET A 423 -7.60 19.84 16.10
N ALA A 424 -6.43 20.46 15.91
CA ALA A 424 -6.12 21.76 16.49
C ALA A 424 -7.01 22.89 15.92
N ALA A 425 -7.20 22.92 14.60
CA ALA A 425 -8.05 23.91 13.94
C ALA A 425 -9.53 23.81 14.35
N VAL A 426 -10.06 22.59 14.47
CA VAL A 426 -11.42 22.32 14.99
C VAL A 426 -11.56 22.80 16.44
N ARG A 427 -10.57 22.53 17.30
CA ARG A 427 -10.56 22.96 18.71
C ARG A 427 -10.51 24.47 18.85
N ASN A 428 -9.64 25.12 18.08
CA ASN A 428 -9.37 26.57 18.16
C ASN A 428 -10.34 27.41 17.31
N ARG A 429 -11.26 26.77 16.58
CA ARG A 429 -12.18 27.39 15.60
C ARG A 429 -11.50 28.10 14.43
N THR A 430 -10.21 27.83 14.16
CA THR A 430 -9.42 28.45 13.09
C THR A 430 -9.56 27.69 11.75
N TRP A 431 -10.80 27.38 11.39
CA TRP A 431 -11.17 26.46 10.31
C TRP A 431 -10.72 26.92 8.93
N ASP A 432 -11.08 28.15 8.54
CA ASP A 432 -10.82 28.66 7.19
C ASP A 432 -9.32 28.90 6.96
N SER A 433 -8.60 29.29 8.03
CA SER A 433 -7.13 29.38 8.02
C SER A 433 -6.47 28.02 7.79
N PHE A 434 -6.99 26.94 8.40
CA PHE A 434 -6.50 25.58 8.14
C PHE A 434 -6.73 25.18 6.69
N LYS A 435 -7.90 25.46 6.10
CA LYS A 435 -8.14 25.14 4.69
C LYS A 435 -7.18 25.89 3.77
N LEU A 436 -7.10 27.21 3.91
CA LEU A 436 -6.24 28.08 3.08
C LEU A 436 -4.74 27.72 3.16
N GLN A 437 -4.29 27.10 4.26
CA GLN A 437 -2.91 26.63 4.44
C GLN A 437 -2.48 25.58 3.39
N TYR A 438 -3.39 24.74 2.88
CA TYR A 438 -3.05 23.61 2.01
C TYR A 438 -3.42 23.78 0.53
N LEU A 439 -4.29 24.73 0.16
CA LEU A 439 -4.76 24.90 -1.23
C LEU A 439 -3.70 25.46 -2.20
N ASN A 440 -2.66 26.10 -1.67
CA ASN A 440 -1.73 26.93 -2.44
C ASN A 440 -0.31 26.30 -2.57
N TYR A 441 -0.22 25.10 -3.14
CA TYR A 441 1.06 24.49 -3.57
C TYR A 441 0.93 23.92 -4.99
N ASN A 442 2.00 23.92 -5.77
CA ASN A 442 2.08 23.23 -7.06
C ASN A 442 2.18 21.70 -6.87
N LEU A 443 2.78 21.28 -5.75
CA LEU A 443 2.93 19.90 -5.33
C LEU A 443 2.68 19.75 -3.82
N LEU A 444 1.74 18.89 -3.47
CA LEU A 444 1.47 18.45 -2.10
C LEU A 444 1.84 16.97 -1.94
N ILE A 445 2.69 16.66 -0.97
CA ILE A 445 3.11 15.30 -0.64
C ILE A 445 2.54 14.93 0.73
N ILE A 446 1.71 13.87 0.78
CA ILE A 446 1.17 13.30 2.01
C ILE A 446 1.78 11.91 2.22
N ASP A 447 2.65 11.80 3.22
CA ASP A 447 3.30 10.55 3.58
C ASP A 447 2.42 9.73 4.56
N ASP A 448 2.40 8.42 4.39
CA ASP A 448 1.67 7.45 5.21
C ASP A 448 0.16 7.73 5.36
N ILE A 449 -0.56 7.80 4.24
CA ILE A 449 -2.02 8.08 4.18
C ILE A 449 -2.88 7.13 5.04
N GLN A 450 -2.36 5.95 5.40
CA GLN A 450 -2.99 4.99 6.31
C GLN A 450 -3.34 5.57 7.69
N PHE A 451 -2.69 6.65 8.15
CA PHE A 451 -3.06 7.30 9.42
C PHE A 451 -4.44 8.00 9.40
N LEU A 452 -5.06 8.19 8.22
CA LEU A 452 -6.44 8.72 8.11
C LEU A 452 -7.54 7.65 8.30
N GLN A 453 -7.18 6.35 8.37
CA GLN A 453 -8.15 5.26 8.49
C GLN A 453 -9.09 5.43 9.69
N GLY A 454 -10.40 5.30 9.44
CA GLY A 454 -11.45 5.48 10.45
C GLY A 454 -11.62 6.90 10.99
N LYS A 455 -10.97 7.93 10.42
CA LYS A 455 -11.07 9.33 10.86
C LYS A 455 -12.07 10.11 10.00
N SER A 456 -13.34 9.72 9.98
CA SER A 456 -14.35 10.16 8.98
C SER A 456 -14.33 11.65 8.64
N ARG A 457 -14.42 12.56 9.64
CA ARG A 457 -14.38 14.01 9.41
C ARG A 457 -13.08 14.52 8.78
N THR A 458 -11.95 13.86 9.03
CA THR A 458 -10.66 14.19 8.42
C THR A 458 -10.54 13.59 7.02
N MET A 459 -11.16 12.43 6.76
CA MET A 459 -11.27 11.86 5.42
C MET A 459 -12.18 12.70 4.50
N GLU A 460 -13.34 13.14 5.00
CA GLU A 460 -14.28 14.04 4.29
C GLU A 460 -13.59 15.34 3.85
N GLU A 461 -12.76 15.91 4.73
CA GLU A 461 -12.04 17.16 4.48
C GLU A 461 -10.76 16.98 3.66
N PHE A 462 -10.10 15.82 3.80
CA PHE A 462 -9.03 15.42 2.88
C PHE A 462 -9.56 15.17 1.46
N LEU A 463 -10.79 14.62 1.32
CA LEU A 463 -11.46 14.49 0.02
C LEU A 463 -11.70 15.87 -0.62
N LEU A 464 -12.18 16.87 0.13
CA LEU A 464 -12.33 18.23 -0.39
C LEU A 464 -10.98 18.85 -0.83
N LEU A 465 -9.91 18.61 -0.07
CA LEU A 465 -8.55 19.02 -0.45
C LEU A 465 -8.09 18.30 -1.74
N PHE A 466 -8.38 17.01 -1.87
CA PHE A 466 -8.07 16.20 -3.04
C PHE A 466 -8.79 16.71 -4.30
N GLU A 467 -10.11 16.98 -4.23
CA GLU A 467 -10.87 17.53 -5.35
C GLU A 467 -10.29 18.86 -5.84
N HIS A 468 -9.85 19.72 -4.91
CA HIS A 468 -9.21 20.99 -5.24
C HIS A 468 -7.91 20.78 -6.02
N TYR A 469 -7.04 19.86 -5.59
CA TYR A 469 -5.78 19.60 -6.28
C TYR A 469 -5.99 19.08 -7.70
N HIS A 470 -6.85 18.07 -7.86
CA HIS A 470 -7.15 17.52 -9.17
C HIS A 470 -7.85 18.55 -10.08
N GLY A 471 -8.83 19.30 -9.56
CA GLY A 471 -9.60 20.29 -10.33
C GLY A 471 -8.81 21.53 -10.77
N ASN A 472 -7.67 21.82 -10.15
CA ASN A 472 -6.78 22.93 -10.51
C ASN A 472 -5.49 22.47 -11.21
N ASN A 473 -5.38 21.19 -11.62
CA ASN A 473 -4.15 20.59 -12.16
C ASN A 473 -2.91 20.78 -11.24
N GLN A 474 -3.11 20.73 -9.92
CA GLN A 474 -2.02 20.75 -8.94
C GLN A 474 -1.65 19.30 -8.60
N GLN A 475 -0.36 18.99 -8.50
CA GLN A 475 0.08 17.62 -8.23
C GLN A 475 -0.18 17.23 -6.78
N ILE A 476 -0.78 16.06 -6.56
CA ILE A 476 -0.72 15.38 -5.26
C ILE A 476 0.06 14.07 -5.36
N ILE A 477 0.92 13.82 -4.37
CA ILE A 477 1.65 12.57 -4.18
C ILE A 477 1.22 11.98 -2.83
N LEU A 478 0.83 10.72 -2.83
CA LEU A 478 0.37 9.98 -1.65
C LEU A 478 1.26 8.75 -1.47
N THR A 479 1.69 8.47 -0.25
CA THR A 479 2.38 7.20 0.07
C THR A 479 1.56 6.33 1.01
N CYS A 480 1.72 5.00 0.91
CA CYS A 480 1.04 4.07 1.79
C CYS A 480 1.80 2.76 2.02
N ASP A 481 1.61 2.11 3.18
CA ASP A 481 2.10 0.75 3.41
C ASP A 481 1.35 -0.33 2.59
N GLN A 482 0.18 -0.02 2.04
CA GLN A 482 -0.73 -0.98 1.38
C GLN A 482 -1.38 -0.40 0.12
N GLN A 483 -1.87 -1.28 -0.77
CA GLN A 483 -2.67 -0.89 -1.95
C GLN A 483 -4.01 -0.25 -1.49
N PRO A 484 -4.59 0.74 -2.21
CA PRO A 484 -5.85 1.39 -1.80
C PRO A 484 -6.98 0.44 -1.39
N ASP A 485 -7.20 -0.62 -2.16
CA ASP A 485 -8.30 -1.57 -1.92
C ASP A 485 -8.16 -2.40 -0.62
N SER A 486 -6.96 -2.42 -0.03
CA SER A 486 -6.67 -3.08 1.26
C SER A 486 -6.93 -2.17 2.47
N LEU A 487 -7.14 -0.87 2.27
CA LEU A 487 -7.24 0.11 3.36
C LEU A 487 -8.60 0.04 4.06
N ALA A 488 -8.70 -0.83 5.06
CA ALA A 488 -9.88 -0.96 5.91
C ALA A 488 -10.30 0.39 6.53
N ASN A 489 -11.61 0.62 6.64
CA ASN A 489 -12.21 1.82 7.22
C ASN A 489 -11.85 3.16 6.53
N MET A 490 -11.44 3.13 5.25
CA MET A 490 -11.40 4.31 4.38
C MET A 490 -12.75 4.58 3.70
N GLU A 491 -13.02 5.83 3.32
CA GLU A 491 -14.17 6.15 2.47
C GLU A 491 -13.98 5.59 1.06
N LYS A 492 -14.97 4.83 0.54
CA LYS A 492 -14.93 4.26 -0.82
C LYS A 492 -14.66 5.28 -1.94
N ARG A 493 -15.04 6.56 -1.73
CA ARG A 493 -14.74 7.64 -2.68
C ARG A 493 -13.25 7.97 -2.73
N LEU A 494 -12.58 8.03 -1.59
CA LEU A 494 -11.12 8.21 -1.53
C LEU A 494 -10.39 7.04 -2.19
N LEU A 495 -10.84 5.79 -1.96
CA LEU A 495 -10.22 4.62 -2.60
C LEU A 495 -10.29 4.66 -4.13
N SER A 496 -11.48 4.96 -4.68
CA SER A 496 -11.64 5.20 -6.13
C SER A 496 -10.73 6.32 -6.64
N ARG A 497 -10.62 7.41 -5.86
CA ARG A 497 -9.76 8.57 -6.13
C ARG A 497 -8.26 8.30 -5.95
N PHE A 498 -7.86 7.20 -5.33
CA PHE A 498 -6.46 6.77 -5.31
C PHE A 498 -6.17 5.89 -6.54
N SER A 499 -7.03 4.91 -6.82
CA SER A 499 -6.85 3.94 -7.89
C SER A 499 -7.04 4.50 -9.32
N TRP A 500 -7.69 5.65 -9.51
CA TRP A 500 -7.88 6.26 -10.85
C TRP A 500 -6.62 6.94 -11.44
N GLY A 501 -5.60 7.19 -10.60
CA GLY A 501 -4.35 7.84 -11.00
C GLY A 501 -3.21 6.85 -11.19
N MET A 502 -1.97 7.35 -11.13
CA MET A 502 -0.79 6.51 -11.27
C MET A 502 -0.47 5.82 -9.93
N THR A 503 -0.94 4.58 -9.79
CA THR A 503 -0.70 3.75 -8.60
C THR A 503 0.46 2.78 -8.84
N ILE A 504 1.57 2.94 -8.11
CA ILE A 504 2.79 2.14 -8.29
C ILE A 504 3.22 1.47 -6.97
N LYS A 505 3.57 0.19 -7.08
CA LYS A 505 4.16 -0.62 -6.02
C LYS A 505 5.69 -0.46 -6.01
N LEU A 506 6.27 -0.22 -4.84
CA LEU A 506 7.69 -0.46 -4.57
C LEU A 506 7.89 -1.89 -4.08
N GLU A 507 8.90 -2.56 -4.61
CA GLU A 507 9.22 -3.94 -4.24
C GLU A 507 10.54 -4.04 -3.45
N PRO A 508 10.74 -5.11 -2.65
CA PRO A 508 12.00 -5.33 -1.95
C PRO A 508 13.21 -5.32 -2.90
N PRO A 509 14.31 -4.65 -2.55
CA PRO A 509 15.49 -4.54 -3.42
C PRO A 509 16.14 -5.90 -3.67
N GLU A 510 16.47 -6.19 -4.93
CA GLU A 510 17.24 -7.38 -5.31
C GLU A 510 18.68 -7.35 -4.75
N LEU A 511 19.39 -8.49 -4.75
CA LEU A 511 20.70 -8.60 -4.09
C LEU A 511 21.71 -7.55 -4.58
N GLN A 512 21.79 -7.32 -5.89
CA GLN A 512 22.69 -6.31 -6.48
C GLN A 512 22.33 -4.90 -6.04
N MET A 513 21.03 -4.57 -6.02
CA MET A 513 20.53 -3.29 -5.54
C MET A 513 20.83 -3.09 -4.04
N ARG A 514 20.73 -4.14 -3.21
CA ARG A 514 21.14 -4.07 -1.79
C ARG A 514 22.63 -3.81 -1.62
N VAL A 515 23.49 -4.48 -2.41
CA VAL A 515 24.94 -4.21 -2.42
C VAL A 515 25.23 -2.76 -2.82
N HIS A 516 24.60 -2.25 -3.88
CA HIS A 516 24.77 -0.86 -4.31
C HIS A 516 24.27 0.16 -3.26
N ILE A 517 23.14 -0.09 -2.59
CA ILE A 517 22.64 0.75 -1.48
C ILE A 517 23.68 0.83 -0.35
N LEU A 518 24.24 -0.32 0.05
CA LEU A 518 25.25 -0.39 1.10
C LEU A 518 26.51 0.41 0.73
N GLN A 519 27.05 0.17 -0.47
CA GLN A 519 28.27 0.83 -0.93
C GLN A 519 28.07 2.34 -1.12
N HIS A 520 26.94 2.77 -1.68
CA HIS A 520 26.59 4.18 -1.84
C HIS A 520 26.46 4.91 -0.49
N LYS A 521 25.76 4.32 0.50
CA LYS A 521 25.64 4.91 1.84
C LYS A 521 26.94 4.88 2.63
N ALA A 522 27.80 3.87 2.44
CA ALA A 522 29.15 3.86 3.02
C ALA A 522 30.03 4.99 2.44
N ALA A 523 29.98 5.20 1.12
CA ALA A 523 30.68 6.29 0.44
C ALA A 523 30.20 7.67 0.92
N LEU A 524 28.89 7.89 1.04
CA LEU A 524 28.32 9.11 1.65
C LEU A 524 28.77 9.30 3.11
N ALA A 525 28.98 8.21 3.86
CA ALA A 525 29.49 8.24 5.23
C ALA A 525 31.02 8.41 5.34
N GLY A 526 31.74 8.52 4.20
CA GLY A 526 33.18 8.71 4.12
C GLY A 526 34.02 7.45 4.39
N VAL A 527 33.44 6.26 4.22
CA VAL A 527 34.07 4.97 4.58
C VAL A 527 34.05 4.01 3.38
N GLY A 528 35.19 3.39 3.08
CA GLY A 528 35.25 2.33 2.06
C GLY A 528 34.54 1.06 2.54
N LEU A 529 33.70 0.46 1.69
CA LEU A 529 33.05 -0.82 1.96
C LEU A 529 33.41 -1.81 0.84
N ASP A 530 34.15 -2.86 1.21
CA ASP A 530 34.62 -3.87 0.27
C ASP A 530 33.42 -4.64 -0.33
N HIS A 531 33.52 -5.08 -1.58
CA HIS A 531 32.40 -5.73 -2.27
C HIS A 531 31.93 -6.99 -1.53
N ASP A 532 32.85 -7.81 -1.04
CA ASP A 532 32.53 -9.05 -0.31
C ASP A 532 31.87 -8.76 1.05
N ALA A 533 32.24 -7.66 1.71
CA ALA A 533 31.59 -7.20 2.93
C ALA A 533 30.17 -6.69 2.64
N ALA A 534 29.97 -5.89 1.59
CA ALA A 534 28.65 -5.47 1.14
C ALA A 534 27.77 -6.68 0.75
N LEU A 535 28.33 -7.64 0.03
CA LEU A 535 27.67 -8.87 -0.39
C LEU A 535 27.26 -9.73 0.82
N PHE A 536 28.15 -9.91 1.79
CA PHE A 536 27.87 -10.62 3.05
C PHE A 536 26.70 -9.99 3.82
N ILE A 537 26.69 -8.66 3.99
CA ILE A 537 25.60 -7.94 4.66
C ILE A 537 24.30 -8.09 3.85
N ALA A 538 24.34 -7.88 2.53
CA ALA A 538 23.18 -7.95 1.65
C ALA A 538 22.61 -9.38 1.48
N GLN A 539 23.43 -10.42 1.62
CA GLN A 539 22.96 -11.82 1.63
C GLN A 539 22.24 -12.18 2.93
N ASN A 540 22.67 -11.62 4.06
CA ASN A 540 22.08 -11.92 5.37
C ASN A 540 20.84 -11.06 5.68
N ILE A 541 20.87 -9.76 5.36
CA ILE A 541 19.75 -8.85 5.59
C ILE A 541 18.87 -8.76 4.33
N LYS A 542 17.69 -9.41 4.39
CA LYS A 542 16.82 -9.62 3.21
C LYS A 542 15.49 -8.86 3.23
N GLN A 543 15.03 -8.34 4.36
CA GLN A 543 13.64 -7.88 4.51
C GLN A 543 13.34 -6.53 3.81
N ASN A 544 14.03 -5.47 4.22
CA ASN A 544 13.79 -4.09 3.75
C ASN A 544 15.05 -3.22 3.86
N VAL A 545 15.02 -2.02 3.26
CA VAL A 545 16.18 -1.11 3.23
C VAL A 545 16.48 -0.54 4.62
N ARG A 546 15.46 -0.31 5.46
CA ARG A 546 15.65 0.25 6.82
C ARG A 546 16.48 -0.69 7.72
N GLU A 547 16.28 -2.01 7.62
CA GLU A 547 17.13 -3.00 8.29
C GLU A 547 18.54 -3.07 7.69
N LEU A 548 18.65 -2.99 6.36
CA LEU A 548 19.93 -2.98 5.65
C LEU A 548 20.80 -1.78 6.08
N GLU A 549 20.20 -0.61 6.21
CA GLU A 549 20.82 0.59 6.77
C GLU A 549 21.11 0.45 8.27
N GLY A 550 20.21 -0.16 9.05
CA GLY A 550 20.42 -0.45 10.47
C GLY A 550 21.53 -1.47 10.76
N ALA A 551 21.85 -2.33 9.80
CA ALA A 551 23.04 -3.17 9.82
C ALA A 551 24.29 -2.35 9.44
N LEU A 552 24.27 -1.65 8.30
CA LEU A 552 25.38 -0.80 7.86
C LEU A 552 25.82 0.22 8.92
N ASN A 553 24.87 0.88 9.59
CA ASN A 553 25.15 1.85 10.63
C ASN A 553 25.85 1.24 11.84
N ARG A 554 25.60 -0.03 12.17
CA ARG A 554 26.36 -0.78 13.20
C ARG A 554 27.79 -1.07 12.75
N VAL A 555 27.98 -1.53 11.51
CA VAL A 555 29.33 -1.76 10.97
C VAL A 555 30.12 -0.45 10.83
N LEU A 556 29.50 0.65 10.41
CA LEU A 556 30.08 2.00 10.38
C LEU A 556 30.45 2.49 11.78
N ALA A 557 29.61 2.28 12.79
CA ALA A 557 29.91 2.63 14.17
C ALA A 557 31.12 1.84 14.71
N ARG A 558 31.19 0.53 14.45
CA ARG A 558 32.32 -0.31 14.85
C ARG A 558 33.61 0.07 14.11
N CYS A 559 33.54 0.33 12.81
CA CYS A 559 34.65 0.82 11.99
C CYS A 559 35.22 2.14 12.52
N ARG A 560 34.34 3.10 12.88
CA ARG A 560 34.72 4.38 13.50
C ARG A 560 35.32 4.21 14.90
N PHE A 561 34.79 3.30 15.71
CA PHE A 561 35.33 2.98 17.04
C PHE A 561 36.75 2.39 16.96
N GLU A 562 36.98 1.46 16.04
CA GLU A 562 38.31 0.90 15.73
C GLU A 562 39.21 1.84 14.91
N LYS A 563 38.74 3.05 14.59
CA LYS A 563 39.45 4.08 13.80
C LYS A 563 39.90 3.62 12.40
N ARG A 564 39.24 2.60 11.85
CA ARG A 564 39.47 2.12 10.48
C ARG A 564 38.80 3.06 9.46
N ARG A 565 39.23 2.99 8.20
CA ARG A 565 38.60 3.71 7.05
C ARG A 565 37.97 2.78 6.01
N HIS A 566 38.17 1.47 6.16
CA HIS A 566 37.69 0.43 5.26
C HIS A 566 36.99 -0.67 6.07
N ILE A 567 35.89 -1.18 5.53
CA ILE A 567 35.09 -2.27 6.08
C ILE A 567 35.33 -3.51 5.23
N ASN A 568 36.04 -4.48 5.80
CA ASN A 568 36.21 -5.81 5.24
C ASN A 568 35.17 -6.81 5.80
N ILE A 569 35.18 -8.04 5.31
CA ILE A 569 34.21 -9.07 5.70
C ILE A 569 34.31 -9.45 7.19
N ASP A 570 35.51 -9.48 7.77
CA ASP A 570 35.71 -9.83 9.19
C ASP A 570 35.05 -8.80 10.12
N LEU A 571 35.27 -7.51 9.85
CA LEU A 571 34.67 -6.41 10.60
C LEU A 571 33.15 -6.37 10.43
N ALA A 572 32.64 -6.68 9.24
CA ALA A 572 31.21 -6.80 8.98
C ALA A 572 30.57 -8.03 9.67
N SER A 573 31.31 -9.13 9.81
CA SER A 573 30.87 -10.32 10.55
C SER A 573 30.83 -10.06 12.05
N ASP A 574 31.92 -9.52 12.62
CA ASP A 574 32.03 -9.19 14.05
C ASP A 574 30.97 -8.17 14.50
N ALA A 575 30.77 -7.10 13.74
CA ALA A 575 29.79 -6.06 14.07
C ALA A 575 28.32 -6.48 13.90
N LEU A 576 28.04 -7.69 13.41
CA LEU A 576 26.68 -8.19 13.13
C LEU A 576 26.36 -9.53 13.80
N GLN A 577 27.26 -10.11 14.60
CA GLN A 577 27.07 -11.42 15.26
C GLN A 577 25.69 -11.56 15.91
N ASP A 578 25.26 -10.57 16.72
CA ASP A 578 23.96 -10.57 17.39
C ASP A 578 22.76 -10.77 16.45
N ILE A 579 22.79 -10.15 15.25
CA ILE A 579 21.73 -10.23 14.24
C ILE A 579 21.78 -11.57 13.50
N LEU A 580 22.98 -12.10 13.30
CA LEU A 580 23.22 -13.35 12.58
C LEU A 580 22.87 -14.56 13.44
N SER A 581 23.06 -14.46 14.75
CA SER A 581 22.68 -15.44 15.76
C SER A 581 21.16 -15.47 16.04
N SER A 582 20.44 -14.36 15.82
CA SER A 582 18.99 -14.29 16.03
C SER A 582 18.15 -14.77 14.83
N LYS A 583 18.68 -15.68 14.00
CA LYS A 583 17.91 -16.32 12.93
C LYS A 583 17.04 -17.43 13.55
N PRO A 584 15.70 -17.40 13.43
CA PRO A 584 14.86 -18.48 13.95
C PRO A 584 15.25 -19.79 13.27
N THR A 585 15.28 -20.87 14.04
CA THR A 585 15.55 -22.18 13.44
C THR A 585 14.38 -22.56 12.52
N PRO A 586 14.64 -23.15 11.33
CA PRO A 586 13.54 -23.55 10.45
C PRO A 586 12.73 -24.64 11.17
N ILE A 587 11.44 -24.38 11.42
CA ILE A 587 10.58 -25.29 12.17
C ILE A 587 10.42 -26.60 11.39
N THR A 588 11.15 -27.64 11.81
CA THR A 588 11.09 -28.99 11.24
C THR A 588 10.16 -29.89 12.05
N ALA A 589 9.68 -30.97 11.43
CA ALA A 589 8.98 -32.04 12.14
C ALA A 589 9.85 -32.67 13.24
N GLU A 590 11.18 -32.70 13.07
CA GLU A 590 12.15 -33.18 14.07
C GLU A 590 12.20 -32.27 15.30
N LEU A 591 12.25 -30.95 15.11
CA LEU A 591 12.17 -29.97 16.20
C LEU A 591 10.84 -30.10 16.95
N ILE A 592 9.72 -30.20 16.23
CA ILE A 592 8.39 -30.39 16.83
C ILE A 592 8.32 -31.70 17.63
N MET A 593 8.80 -32.81 17.05
CA MET A 593 8.84 -34.10 17.75
C MET A 593 9.73 -34.04 19.00
N LYS A 594 10.85 -33.31 18.97
CA LYS A 594 11.68 -33.09 20.15
C LYS A 594 10.96 -32.26 21.22
N THR A 595 10.46 -31.07 20.88
CA THR A 595 9.79 -30.18 21.86
C THR A 595 8.57 -30.85 22.51
N VAL A 596 7.80 -31.64 21.74
CA VAL A 596 6.67 -32.40 22.28
C VAL A 596 7.12 -33.62 23.11
N ALA A 597 8.23 -34.27 22.74
CA ALA A 597 8.82 -35.35 23.54
C ALA A 597 9.32 -34.84 24.91
N ASP A 598 10.06 -33.74 24.90
CA ASP A 598 10.61 -33.08 26.09
C ASP A 598 9.48 -32.57 27.01
N PHE A 599 8.42 -31.96 26.46
CA PHE A 599 7.26 -31.47 27.23
C PHE A 599 6.50 -32.60 27.95
N TYR A 600 6.22 -33.72 27.24
CA TYR A 600 5.49 -34.85 27.81
C TYR A 600 6.39 -35.87 28.54
N GLN A 601 7.70 -35.61 28.65
CA GLN A 601 8.70 -36.49 29.28
C GLN A 601 8.68 -37.92 28.68
N ILE A 602 8.57 -38.00 27.36
CA ILE A 602 8.64 -39.24 26.57
C ILE A 602 9.82 -39.16 25.59
N ARG A 603 10.22 -40.28 24.99
CA ARG A 603 11.28 -40.28 23.96
C ARG A 603 10.67 -40.10 22.58
N ILE A 604 11.42 -39.50 21.65
CA ILE A 604 11.05 -39.39 20.23
C ILE A 604 10.74 -40.78 19.62
N SER A 605 11.45 -41.84 20.06
CA SER A 605 11.16 -43.22 19.68
C SER A 605 9.76 -43.71 20.06
N ASP A 606 9.16 -43.20 21.14
CA ASP A 606 7.80 -43.54 21.56
C ASP A 606 6.72 -42.71 20.83
N ILE A 607 7.08 -41.52 20.31
CA ILE A 607 6.27 -40.77 19.33
C ILE A 607 6.26 -41.52 17.99
N LEU A 608 7.41 -41.96 17.48
CA LEU A 608 7.49 -42.74 16.24
C LEU A 608 6.85 -44.12 16.38
N GLY A 609 7.07 -44.81 17.50
CA GLY A 609 6.56 -46.16 17.77
C GLY A 609 5.04 -46.30 17.69
N HIS A 610 4.56 -47.53 17.48
CA HIS A 610 3.15 -47.80 17.15
C HIS A 610 2.20 -47.99 18.36
N LYS A 611 2.70 -47.86 19.60
CA LYS A 611 1.90 -48.06 20.82
C LYS A 611 0.72 -47.08 20.90
N ARG A 612 -0.50 -47.61 21.11
CA ARG A 612 -1.77 -46.87 21.14
C ARG A 612 -2.20 -46.36 22.54
N THR A 613 -1.41 -46.62 23.58
CA THR A 613 -1.66 -46.17 24.96
C THR A 613 -1.88 -44.65 25.02
N ARG A 614 -2.88 -44.18 25.78
CA ARG A 614 -3.32 -42.75 25.81
C ARG A 614 -2.17 -41.76 25.96
N ASN A 615 -1.23 -42.04 26.87
CA ASN A 615 -0.11 -41.18 27.22
C ASN A 615 0.99 -41.12 26.15
N LEU A 616 0.95 -41.99 25.13
CA LEU A 616 1.83 -41.94 23.95
C LEU A 616 1.07 -41.52 22.68
N ALA A 617 -0.22 -41.86 22.60
CA ALA A 617 -1.09 -41.47 21.49
C ALA A 617 -1.38 -39.97 21.47
N ARG A 618 -1.72 -39.35 22.62
CA ARG A 618 -2.02 -37.91 22.69
C ARG A 618 -0.83 -37.02 22.29
N PRO A 619 0.39 -37.17 22.85
CA PRO A 619 1.54 -36.38 22.43
C PRO A 619 1.84 -36.53 20.93
N ARG A 620 1.75 -37.75 20.39
CA ARG A 620 1.92 -38.03 18.96
C ARG A 620 0.89 -37.31 18.09
N GLN A 621 -0.38 -37.30 18.50
CA GLN A 621 -1.45 -36.59 17.78
C GLN A 621 -1.22 -35.07 17.80
N ILE A 622 -0.81 -34.52 18.95
CA ILE A 622 -0.48 -33.10 19.11
C ILE A 622 0.74 -32.73 18.24
N ALA A 623 1.80 -33.53 18.23
CA ALA A 623 2.96 -33.31 17.36
C ALA A 623 2.61 -33.36 15.85
N MET A 624 1.71 -34.25 15.44
CA MET A 624 1.19 -34.29 14.06
C MET A 624 0.37 -33.04 13.72
N SER A 625 -0.45 -32.55 14.65
CA SER A 625 -1.23 -31.31 14.51
C SER A 625 -0.32 -30.09 14.38
N LEU A 626 0.63 -29.91 15.31
CA LEU A 626 1.62 -28.84 15.29
C LEU A 626 2.48 -28.90 14.01
N THR A 627 2.86 -30.08 13.54
CA THR A 627 3.57 -30.21 12.24
C THR A 627 2.69 -29.79 11.06
N LYS A 628 1.37 -30.06 11.10
CA LYS A 628 0.46 -29.65 10.03
C LYS A 628 0.16 -28.14 10.04
N GLU A 629 0.20 -27.52 11.22
CA GLU A 629 -0.06 -26.08 11.43
C GLU A 629 1.19 -25.21 11.17
N LEU A 630 2.33 -25.60 11.72
CA LEU A 630 3.59 -24.82 11.67
C LEU A 630 4.45 -25.10 10.43
N THR A 631 4.11 -26.09 9.60
CA THR A 631 4.92 -26.45 8.43
C THR A 631 4.08 -26.66 7.16
N ASN A 632 4.69 -26.41 6.01
CA ASN A 632 4.10 -26.65 4.69
C ASN A 632 4.05 -28.13 4.29
N MET A 633 4.25 -29.07 5.23
CA MET A 633 4.23 -30.51 4.92
C MET A 633 2.81 -30.99 4.58
N SER A 634 2.75 -31.87 3.56
CA SER A 634 1.53 -32.57 3.15
C SER A 634 1.21 -33.73 4.11
N LEU A 635 -0.07 -34.13 4.19
CA LEU A 635 -0.48 -35.24 5.07
C LEU A 635 0.32 -36.55 4.82
N PRO A 636 0.67 -36.95 3.58
CA PRO A 636 1.59 -38.06 3.34
C PRO A 636 3.00 -37.81 3.88
N ALA A 637 3.58 -36.62 3.69
CA ALA A 637 4.93 -36.31 4.16
C ALA A 637 5.04 -36.30 5.69
N ILE A 638 4.00 -35.80 6.38
CA ILE A 638 3.88 -35.91 7.85
C ILE A 638 3.75 -37.39 8.24
N GLY A 639 2.96 -38.17 7.50
CA GLY A 639 2.83 -39.62 7.70
C GLY A 639 4.19 -40.34 7.66
N THR A 640 4.99 -40.08 6.63
CA THR A 640 6.35 -40.60 6.48
C THR A 640 7.26 -40.19 7.64
N ALA A 641 7.32 -38.88 7.96
CA ALA A 641 8.18 -38.34 9.01
C ALA A 641 7.83 -38.91 10.40
N PHE A 642 6.54 -39.12 10.68
CA PHE A 642 6.06 -39.78 11.89
C PHE A 642 6.08 -41.32 11.76
N GLY A 643 7.15 -41.88 11.20
CA GLY A 643 7.41 -43.32 11.19
C GLY A 643 6.53 -44.13 10.23
N GLY A 644 6.42 -43.68 8.97
CA GLY A 644 5.84 -44.47 7.87
C GLY A 644 4.32 -44.69 7.96
N ARG A 645 3.58 -43.71 8.46
CA ARG A 645 2.12 -43.78 8.66
C ARG A 645 1.32 -43.29 7.47
N ASP A 646 0.12 -43.84 7.29
CA ASP A 646 -0.83 -43.35 6.28
C ASP A 646 -1.27 -41.90 6.52
N HIS A 647 -1.48 -41.18 5.42
CA HIS A 647 -2.01 -39.81 5.42
C HIS A 647 -3.40 -39.70 6.11
N THR A 648 -4.19 -40.78 6.09
CA THR A 648 -5.47 -40.91 6.82
C THR A 648 -5.24 -40.89 8.33
N THR A 649 -4.20 -41.55 8.84
CA THR A 649 -3.83 -41.54 10.27
C THR A 649 -3.50 -40.13 10.73
N VAL A 650 -2.79 -39.35 9.90
CA VAL A 650 -2.51 -37.92 10.18
C VAL A 650 -3.81 -37.10 10.16
N MET A 651 -4.68 -37.29 9.18
CA MET A 651 -5.98 -36.60 9.13
C MET A 651 -6.85 -36.88 10.36
N HIS A 652 -6.89 -38.14 10.82
CA HIS A 652 -7.61 -38.51 12.05
C HIS A 652 -6.93 -37.96 13.31
N ALA A 653 -5.60 -37.83 13.33
CA ALA A 653 -4.88 -37.21 14.43
C ALA A 653 -5.20 -35.72 14.56
N VAL A 654 -5.15 -34.96 13.45
CA VAL A 654 -5.49 -33.52 13.43
C VAL A 654 -6.93 -33.31 13.90
N LYS A 655 -7.91 -34.01 13.31
CA LYS A 655 -9.33 -33.92 13.70
C LYS A 655 -9.61 -34.31 15.16
N ALA A 656 -8.82 -35.23 15.72
CA ALA A 656 -8.93 -35.58 17.14
C ALA A 656 -8.38 -34.47 18.04
N VAL A 657 -7.32 -33.76 17.64
CA VAL A 657 -6.79 -32.61 18.38
C VAL A 657 -7.74 -31.42 18.26
N GLU A 658 -8.20 -31.06 17.06
CA GLU A 658 -9.21 -30.01 16.83
C GLU A 658 -10.43 -30.19 17.76
N LYS A 659 -10.94 -31.43 17.86
CA LYS A 659 -12.03 -31.76 18.78
C LYS A 659 -11.64 -31.61 20.26
N LEU A 660 -10.49 -32.14 20.68
CA LEU A 660 -10.02 -32.06 22.07
C LEU A 660 -9.73 -30.63 22.54
N LEU A 661 -9.28 -29.74 21.66
CA LEU A 661 -9.08 -28.32 21.97
C LEU A 661 -10.39 -27.61 22.31
N ASN A 662 -11.48 -27.95 21.62
CA ASN A 662 -12.81 -27.41 21.91
C ASN A 662 -13.45 -28.03 23.17
N GLU A 663 -13.17 -29.30 23.47
CA GLU A 663 -13.77 -30.03 24.59
C GLU A 663 -12.99 -29.91 25.92
N ASN A 664 -11.71 -29.52 25.92
CA ASN A 664 -10.88 -29.52 27.13
C ASN A 664 -9.90 -28.32 27.21
N GLN A 665 -10.14 -27.43 28.18
CA GLN A 665 -9.30 -26.25 28.44
C GLN A 665 -7.88 -26.54 28.93
N GLU A 666 -7.61 -27.70 29.53
CA GLU A 666 -6.25 -28.11 29.92
C GLU A 666 -5.43 -28.44 28.67
N ILE A 667 -6.02 -29.23 27.74
CA ILE A 667 -5.39 -29.58 26.46
C ILE A 667 -5.19 -28.33 25.59
N MET A 668 -6.14 -27.38 25.61
CA MET A 668 -5.97 -26.06 24.97
C MET A 668 -4.71 -25.34 25.49
N LYS A 669 -4.56 -25.22 26.82
CA LYS A 669 -3.39 -24.57 27.45
C LYS A 669 -2.09 -25.34 27.25
N GLU A 670 -2.12 -26.67 27.14
CA GLU A 670 -0.95 -27.48 26.76
C GLU A 670 -0.55 -27.21 25.30
N TYR A 671 -1.52 -27.15 24.39
CA TYR A 671 -1.28 -26.87 22.97
C TYR A 671 -0.75 -25.46 22.73
N GLU A 672 -1.33 -24.44 23.36
CA GLU A 672 -0.85 -23.06 23.31
C GLU A 672 0.60 -22.93 23.80
N LYS A 673 0.94 -23.60 24.92
CA LYS A 673 2.32 -23.64 25.44
C LYS A 673 3.28 -24.32 24.46
N LEU A 674 2.87 -25.42 23.83
CA LEU A 674 3.69 -26.14 22.85
C LEU A 674 3.86 -25.34 21.55
N LEU A 675 2.80 -24.69 21.07
CA LEU A 675 2.80 -23.80 19.91
C LEU A 675 3.79 -22.65 20.14
N ALA A 676 3.67 -21.96 21.28
CA ALA A 676 4.60 -20.91 21.68
C ALA A 676 6.04 -21.44 21.89
N ALA A 677 6.21 -22.62 22.48
CA ALA A 677 7.53 -23.21 22.69
C ALA A 677 8.24 -23.55 21.36
N VAL A 678 7.52 -24.00 20.33
CA VAL A 678 8.12 -24.24 19.00
C VAL A 678 8.38 -22.94 18.23
N GLN A 679 7.53 -21.91 18.40
CA GLN A 679 7.68 -20.63 17.70
C GLN A 679 8.78 -19.71 18.25
N ASN A 680 9.33 -20.00 19.43
CA ASN A 680 10.37 -19.19 20.09
C ASN A 680 11.74 -19.92 20.19
N ILE A 681 12.10 -20.72 19.17
CA ILE A 681 13.40 -21.45 19.04
C ILE A 681 14.15 -21.06 17.75
#